data_AF-A0A7Y5EPR3-F1
#
_entry.id   AF-A0A7Y5EPR3-F1
#
_cell.length_a   1.000
_cell.length_b   1.000
_cell.length_c   1.000
_cell.angle_alpha   90.00
_cell.angle_beta   90.00
_cell.angle_gamma   90.00
#
_symmetry.space_group_name_H-M   'P 1'
#
loop_
_entity.id
_entity.type
_entity.pdbx_description
1 polymer ?
#
loop_
_entity_poly.entity_id
_entity_poly.type
_entity_poly.pdbx_seq_one_letter_code
_entity_poly.pdbx_strand_id
1 'polypeptide(L)'
;MKYRYFALVGLASLALGAIGQSIYNPNAGGSLCSCPDLQPGDTGVSDDYGANGVTNGFITALLASSGSVQWATGCFPIAGGNCVTLQAPGAIAIGTGAQGSALLGAADRNYAMTSTYPWPTRPGGIFITLQHQVVGEDAVTTEIWGDEGADFQRVYNGASGPYVREQWYKGNLITDMRMEIIQNVVRFRLQIRNGSATDSIDLGARFASDVEAGEESRPQFLYTGQGRPIRVDTNIVGANVPQTVEFYNTRSDLVAASRYILAPQAGFEDATRADRIVLGKWFFVMGTSNWEPVLFEDNLINDPALLIFHNPRRIGPGQQIEFVWYVSMVPATVNTGRPVALGTEAEPVLDFDPAGTNGLRNNPTTIYAHVSNQYFDIGQELELKDVSVDISLPPGLALEPGELRTKTIPLLRADQTVSVSWRVRASGQVTGPLTYRVSVSAPPAPSKSVSRTMVIAGTNRKRYEPGFQMISFPFNLQDNLAQVLGLSTEQFSARTWVPERNRYEAITSIVPGHGMWLFMPDTAFDTTLSSIQQVQGTFNDTYTIRLTKGWNQIGNPWVYSLPWGQLVMVAGEDPTRTLTLAEAVNRGIIRGVLYYWDEFSREYKFSSDLTALLNPHRGYWIKLNSNIDLSFPPIFIPGSGQSGTPRSALPEPMTKNNWKLQVVANMGDLIDSQNFIGISPNAQSGVDSLDVEEPPAGFNDLNLSLMPSLESGQGYMQDLRSASDARWEYDFVVRATPGEEVALTWPNARTIGKDYNIRLIDQQTGRAISMGNVAEHRFRASGTDWFKVSIDRRSKGTAVITAMNVSPAGRGVNSVAINYSLSADANAEVRITSTNGKAIATLDRGRSATRGVNTINWNLRDGGGRAVPSGAYMVEVIATTEGGERARAVRPIVVTR
;
A
#
# COMPACT_ATOMS: atom_id res chain seq x y z
N MET A 1 -31.59 -46.83 -30.20
CA MET A 1 -30.40 -47.68 -29.99
C MET A 1 -29.47 -46.96 -29.04
N LYS A 2 -29.15 -47.60 -27.91
CA LYS A 2 -28.37 -47.04 -26.80
C LYS A 2 -26.88 -47.07 -27.16
N TYR A 3 -26.22 -45.91 -27.22
CA TYR A 3 -24.78 -45.80 -27.04
C TYR A 3 -24.53 -45.00 -25.77
N ARG A 4 -24.17 -45.72 -24.70
CA ARG A 4 -23.65 -45.15 -23.44
C ARG A 4 -22.19 -44.80 -23.69
N TYR A 5 -21.84 -43.51 -23.71
CA TYR A 5 -20.47 -43.07 -23.46
C TYR A 5 -20.34 -42.78 -21.97
N PHE A 6 -19.76 -43.72 -21.24
CA PHE A 6 -19.18 -43.46 -19.92
C PHE A 6 -17.95 -42.57 -20.13
N ALA A 7 -18.01 -41.32 -19.68
CA ALA A 7 -16.80 -40.55 -19.44
C ALA A 7 -16.12 -41.15 -18.20
N LEU A 8 -14.91 -41.69 -18.36
CA LEU A 8 -14.05 -42.09 -17.25
C LEU A 8 -13.71 -40.83 -16.44
N VAL A 9 -14.37 -40.65 -15.29
CA VAL A 9 -13.82 -39.88 -14.17
C VAL A 9 -12.95 -40.86 -13.41
N GLY A 10 -11.62 -40.73 -13.56
CA GLY A 10 -10.66 -41.66 -12.98
C GLY A 10 -10.70 -41.61 -11.45
N LEU A 11 -11.01 -42.75 -10.83
CA LEU A 11 -10.41 -43.14 -9.55
C LEU A 11 -8.90 -43.24 -9.80
N ALA A 12 -8.16 -42.16 -9.54
CA ALA A 12 -6.72 -42.23 -9.51
C ALA A 12 -6.31 -42.82 -8.15
N SER A 13 -6.12 -44.14 -8.10
CA SER A 13 -5.00 -44.66 -7.31
C SER A 13 -3.75 -44.02 -7.93
N LEU A 14 -3.15 -43.07 -7.22
CA LEU A 14 -1.93 -42.39 -7.65
C LEU A 14 -0.80 -43.44 -7.77
N ALA A 15 -0.65 -44.03 -8.96
CA ALA A 15 0.56 -44.74 -9.32
C ALA A 15 1.66 -43.69 -9.57
N LEU A 16 2.31 -43.26 -8.49
CA LEU A 16 3.50 -42.39 -8.51
C LEU A 16 4.69 -43.21 -9.04
N GLY A 17 4.72 -43.46 -10.36
CA GLY A 17 5.85 -44.10 -11.02
C GLY A 17 7.05 -43.15 -11.12
N ALA A 18 8.18 -43.56 -10.53
CA ALA A 18 9.52 -42.97 -10.64
C ALA A 18 9.54 -41.44 -10.84
N ILE A 19 9.16 -40.71 -9.80
CA ILE A 19 9.23 -39.24 -9.75
C ILE A 19 10.57 -38.86 -9.13
N GLY A 20 11.22 -37.83 -9.69
CA GLY A 20 12.54 -37.35 -9.28
C GLY A 20 12.63 -36.89 -7.82
N GLN A 21 13.85 -36.55 -7.39
CA GLN A 21 14.32 -36.25 -6.03
C GLN A 21 13.68 -35.03 -5.32
N SER A 22 12.39 -34.74 -5.50
CA SER A 22 11.75 -33.50 -5.00
C SER A 22 10.43 -33.71 -4.27
N ILE A 23 10.14 -34.96 -3.89
CA ILE A 23 8.95 -35.38 -3.14
C ILE A 23 9.40 -36.16 -1.92
N TYR A 24 8.83 -35.86 -0.74
CA TYR A 24 9.02 -36.67 0.45
C TYR A 24 8.49 -38.08 0.22
N ASN A 25 9.40 -39.04 0.09
CA ASN A 25 9.04 -40.43 -0.10
C ASN A 25 9.55 -41.26 1.08
N PRO A 26 8.67 -41.66 2.02
CA PRO A 26 9.05 -42.55 3.11
C PRO A 26 9.41 -43.95 2.59
N ASN A 27 8.92 -44.32 1.40
CA ASN A 27 9.11 -45.64 0.75
C ASN A 27 10.42 -45.73 -0.05
N ALA A 28 11.11 -44.61 -0.31
CA ALA A 28 12.31 -44.61 -1.15
C ALA A 28 13.57 -44.75 -0.29
N GLY A 29 14.19 -45.93 -0.32
CA GLY A 29 15.49 -46.14 0.32
C GLY A 29 16.51 -45.11 -0.14
N GLY A 30 17.04 -44.31 0.79
CA GLY A 30 17.99 -43.23 0.52
C GLY A 30 17.41 -41.80 0.49
N SER A 31 16.09 -41.63 0.65
CA SER A 31 15.45 -40.32 0.92
C SER A 31 15.84 -39.78 2.31
N LEU A 32 16.03 -38.46 2.45
CA LEU A 32 16.47 -37.81 3.70
C LEU A 32 15.57 -38.12 4.89
N CYS A 33 14.25 -38.21 4.65
CA CYS A 33 13.24 -38.46 5.69
C CYS A 33 12.68 -39.88 5.71
N SER A 34 13.27 -40.81 4.95
CA SER A 34 12.87 -42.22 5.00
C SER A 34 13.31 -42.86 6.32
N CYS A 35 12.39 -43.56 6.98
CA CYS A 35 12.69 -44.26 8.23
C CYS A 35 13.79 -45.31 7.99
N PRO A 36 14.94 -45.22 8.69
CA PRO A 36 16.06 -46.13 8.49
C PRO A 36 15.79 -47.57 8.92
N ASP A 37 14.74 -47.80 9.73
CA ASP A 37 14.36 -49.13 10.20
C ASP A 37 13.46 -49.89 9.18
N LEU A 38 13.04 -49.24 8.08
CA LEU A 38 12.25 -49.87 7.01
C LEU A 38 13.08 -50.88 6.20
N GLN A 39 12.53 -52.08 5.98
CA GLN A 39 13.14 -53.06 5.09
C GLN A 39 12.93 -52.67 3.61
N PRO A 40 13.79 -53.12 2.69
CA PRO A 40 13.56 -52.93 1.26
C PRO A 40 12.19 -53.48 0.82
N GLY A 41 11.29 -52.59 0.38
CA GLY A 41 9.93 -52.93 -0.03
C GLY A 41 8.84 -52.53 0.98
N ASP A 42 9.21 -52.16 2.21
CA ASP A 42 8.29 -51.53 3.15
C ASP A 42 7.99 -50.10 2.69
N THR A 43 6.72 -49.71 2.79
CA THR A 43 6.29 -48.34 2.49
C THR A 43 6.43 -47.44 3.72
N GLY A 44 6.40 -47.99 4.93
CA GLY A 44 6.23 -47.17 6.14
C GLY A 44 4.88 -46.46 6.21
N VAL A 45 3.98 -46.68 5.26
CA VAL A 45 2.59 -46.19 5.25
C VAL A 45 1.71 -47.32 5.76
N SER A 46 0.83 -47.04 6.73
CA SER A 46 -0.04 -48.08 7.31
C SER A 46 -1.08 -48.60 6.30
N ASP A 47 -1.52 -49.85 6.46
CA ASP A 47 -2.47 -50.50 5.56
C ASP A 47 -3.83 -49.78 5.45
N ASP A 48 -4.21 -49.05 6.50
CA ASP A 48 -5.44 -48.27 6.60
C ASP A 48 -5.27 -46.81 6.15
N TYR A 49 -4.11 -46.43 5.60
CA TYR A 49 -3.87 -45.07 5.15
C TYR A 49 -4.83 -44.66 4.04
N GLY A 50 -5.51 -43.53 4.26
CA GLY A 50 -6.45 -42.94 3.31
C GLY A 50 -6.22 -41.45 3.20
N ALA A 51 -6.09 -40.95 1.98
CA ALA A 51 -6.04 -39.52 1.69
C ALA A 51 -6.83 -39.19 0.43
N ASN A 52 -7.47 -38.03 0.45
CA ASN A 52 -8.35 -37.57 -0.62
C ASN A 52 -7.75 -36.32 -1.24
N GLY A 53 -7.58 -36.37 -2.55
CA GLY A 53 -6.89 -35.34 -3.31
C GLY A 53 -7.77 -34.60 -4.28
N VAL A 54 -7.45 -33.34 -4.47
CA VAL A 54 -7.99 -32.50 -5.54
C VAL A 54 -6.82 -31.87 -6.29
N THR A 55 -6.90 -31.83 -7.63
CA THR A 55 -5.89 -31.21 -8.49
C THR A 55 -6.53 -30.70 -9.78
N ASN A 56 -5.96 -29.65 -10.36
CA ASN A 56 -6.30 -29.17 -11.70
C ASN A 56 -5.09 -29.13 -12.65
N GLY A 57 -3.99 -29.78 -12.27
CA GLY A 57 -2.72 -29.75 -12.99
C GLY A 57 -1.74 -28.67 -12.52
N PHE A 58 -2.20 -27.50 -12.07
CA PHE A 58 -1.33 -26.45 -11.54
C PHE A 58 -0.93 -26.72 -10.09
N ILE A 59 -1.90 -27.02 -9.25
CA ILE A 59 -1.72 -27.28 -7.81
C ILE A 59 -2.51 -28.52 -7.39
N THR A 60 -2.06 -29.18 -6.33
CA THR A 60 -2.65 -30.38 -5.74
C THR A 60 -2.79 -30.16 -4.24
N ALA A 61 -3.97 -30.48 -3.69
CA ALA A 61 -4.21 -30.48 -2.25
C ALA A 61 -4.73 -31.86 -1.82
N LEU A 62 -4.23 -32.36 -0.69
CA LEU A 62 -4.52 -33.67 -0.13
C LEU A 62 -4.99 -33.51 1.32
N LEU A 63 -6.05 -34.21 1.70
CA LEU A 63 -6.55 -34.29 3.08
C LEU A 63 -6.60 -35.75 3.50
N ALA A 64 -5.83 -36.09 4.53
CA ALA A 64 -5.75 -37.43 5.06
C ALA A 64 -6.91 -37.72 6.01
N SER A 65 -7.53 -38.89 5.83
CA SER A 65 -8.74 -39.34 6.54
C SER A 65 -8.49 -40.51 7.49
N SER A 66 -7.42 -41.29 7.31
CA SER A 66 -7.11 -42.48 8.11
C SER A 66 -5.65 -42.88 8.02
N GLY A 67 -5.19 -43.68 8.98
CA GLY A 67 -3.87 -44.31 9.02
C GLY A 67 -2.73 -43.42 9.53
N SER A 68 -1.51 -43.86 9.25
CA SER A 68 -0.28 -43.27 9.75
C SER A 68 0.89 -43.52 8.80
N VAL A 69 1.96 -42.74 8.94
CA VAL A 69 3.18 -42.88 8.15
C VAL A 69 4.40 -42.82 9.07
N GLN A 70 5.38 -43.68 8.79
CA GLN A 70 6.63 -43.77 9.51
C GLN A 70 7.71 -42.94 8.82
N TRP A 71 8.34 -42.05 9.58
CA TRP A 71 9.35 -41.10 9.11
C TRP A 71 10.65 -41.28 9.89
N ALA A 72 11.76 -40.80 9.32
CA ALA A 72 12.98 -40.63 10.09
C ALA A 72 12.78 -39.62 11.22
N THR A 73 13.21 -39.97 12.44
CA THR A 73 13.13 -39.05 13.58
C THR A 73 13.97 -37.79 13.39
N GLY A 74 14.98 -37.81 12.50
CA GLY A 74 15.77 -36.62 12.17
C GLY A 74 14.94 -35.48 11.57
N CYS A 75 13.92 -35.78 10.76
CA CYS A 75 13.02 -34.79 10.17
C CYS A 75 11.91 -34.38 11.16
N PHE A 76 11.52 -35.29 12.07
CA PHE A 76 10.53 -35.02 13.11
C PHE A 76 11.05 -35.42 14.49
N PRO A 77 11.93 -34.60 15.13
CA PRO A 77 12.61 -34.92 16.39
C PRO A 77 11.70 -34.81 17.63
N ILE A 78 10.49 -35.38 17.57
CA ILE A 78 9.47 -35.38 18.63
C ILE A 78 9.46 -36.68 19.45
N ALA A 79 10.29 -37.66 19.08
CA ALA A 79 10.46 -38.94 19.74
C ALA A 79 11.95 -39.32 19.83
N GLY A 80 12.31 -40.27 20.70
CA GLY A 80 13.70 -40.67 20.96
C GLY A 80 14.24 -41.85 20.13
N GLY A 81 13.51 -42.30 19.10
CA GLY A 81 13.87 -43.45 18.27
C GLY A 81 14.60 -43.07 16.97
N ASN A 82 14.89 -44.05 16.12
CA ASN A 82 15.36 -43.81 14.74
C ASN A 82 14.21 -43.42 13.80
N CYS A 83 13.03 -43.95 14.10
CA CYS A 83 11.81 -43.70 13.35
C CYS A 83 10.68 -43.21 14.25
N VAL A 84 9.79 -42.41 13.69
CA VAL A 84 8.59 -41.89 14.34
C VAL A 84 7.37 -42.14 13.47
N THR A 85 6.29 -42.62 14.09
CA THR A 85 5.00 -42.85 13.42
C THR A 85 4.12 -41.62 13.62
N LEU A 86 3.84 -40.90 12.54
CA LEU A 86 2.98 -39.73 12.53
C LEU A 86 1.57 -40.10 12.08
N GLN A 87 0.56 -39.53 12.75
CA GLN A 87 -0.85 -39.77 12.44
C GLN A 87 -1.26 -38.97 11.21
N ALA A 88 -2.07 -39.56 10.34
CA ALA A 88 -2.56 -38.92 9.12
C ALA A 88 -3.89 -38.14 9.28
N PRO A 89 -4.89 -38.61 10.05
CA PRO A 89 -6.20 -37.98 10.11
C PRO A 89 -6.18 -36.47 10.36
N GLY A 90 -6.91 -35.71 9.54
CA GLY A 90 -7.04 -34.26 9.62
C GLY A 90 -5.83 -33.47 9.11
N ALA A 91 -4.73 -34.15 8.72
CA ALA A 91 -3.58 -33.51 8.12
C ALA A 91 -3.82 -33.18 6.65
N ILE A 92 -3.29 -32.05 6.22
CA ILE A 92 -3.42 -31.51 4.87
C ILE A 92 -2.03 -31.36 4.27
N ALA A 93 -1.85 -31.71 3.00
CA ALA A 93 -0.61 -31.44 2.27
C ALA A 93 -0.92 -30.76 0.94
N ILE A 94 -0.04 -29.84 0.54
CA ILE A 94 -0.15 -29.09 -0.71
C ILE A 94 1.15 -29.28 -1.50
N GLY A 95 1.00 -29.43 -2.81
CA GLY A 95 2.12 -29.46 -3.74
C GLY A 95 1.72 -28.91 -5.10
N THR A 96 2.70 -28.61 -5.93
CA THR A 96 2.43 -28.26 -7.33
C THR A 96 1.90 -29.49 -8.07
N GLY A 97 1.09 -29.28 -9.10
CA GLY A 97 0.50 -30.36 -9.89
C GLY A 97 1.42 -30.84 -11.00
N ALA A 98 0.92 -31.79 -11.79
CA ALA A 98 1.68 -32.40 -12.89
C ALA A 98 2.03 -31.42 -14.03
N GLN A 99 1.38 -30.25 -14.11
CA GLN A 99 1.72 -29.20 -15.06
C GLN A 99 2.71 -28.19 -14.46
N GLY A 100 2.58 -27.87 -13.16
CA GLY A 100 3.34 -26.81 -12.47
C GLY A 100 2.88 -25.41 -12.90
N SER A 101 3.60 -24.36 -12.49
CA SER A 101 3.37 -23.01 -13.02
C SER A 101 3.67 -22.95 -14.53
N ALA A 102 2.96 -22.09 -15.26
CA ALA A 102 3.22 -21.90 -16.68
C ALA A 102 4.58 -21.22 -16.93
N LEU A 103 5.03 -20.42 -15.97
CA LEU A 103 6.33 -19.74 -16.00
C LEU A 103 7.52 -20.71 -15.89
N LEU A 104 7.48 -21.63 -14.93
CA LEU A 104 8.62 -22.53 -14.63
C LEU A 104 8.51 -23.89 -15.34
N GLY A 105 7.31 -24.26 -15.78
CA GLY A 105 7.05 -25.47 -16.55
C GLY A 105 7.52 -26.72 -15.82
N ALA A 106 8.39 -27.51 -16.45
CA ALA A 106 8.83 -28.80 -15.90
C ALA A 106 9.62 -28.69 -14.59
N ALA A 107 10.25 -27.54 -14.31
CA ALA A 107 11.02 -27.32 -13.10
C ALA A 107 10.16 -27.27 -11.83
N ASP A 108 8.84 -27.11 -11.99
CA ASP A 108 7.90 -26.83 -10.89
C ASP A 108 6.76 -27.85 -10.82
N ARG A 109 6.99 -29.08 -11.32
CA ARG A 109 5.98 -30.16 -11.35
C ARG A 109 6.09 -31.07 -10.15
N ASN A 110 4.96 -31.35 -9.49
CA ASN A 110 4.87 -32.27 -8.36
C ASN A 110 5.86 -31.96 -7.22
N TYR A 111 6.10 -30.68 -6.93
CA TYR A 111 6.95 -30.25 -5.81
C TYR A 111 6.12 -30.06 -4.55
N ALA A 112 6.71 -30.37 -3.39
CA ALA A 112 6.11 -30.09 -2.09
C ALA A 112 6.05 -28.58 -1.81
N MET A 113 4.86 -28.08 -1.46
CA MET A 113 4.62 -26.73 -0.93
C MET A 113 4.41 -26.74 0.60
N THR A 114 4.23 -27.92 1.17
CA THR A 114 4.15 -28.20 2.61
C THR A 114 4.91 -29.48 2.88
N SER A 115 5.47 -29.65 4.07
CA SER A 115 6.16 -30.90 4.42
C SER A 115 5.22 -32.09 4.32
N THR A 116 5.79 -33.29 4.26
CA THR A 116 5.06 -34.57 4.13
C THR A 116 4.27 -34.76 2.83
N TYR A 117 4.21 -33.79 1.89
CA TYR A 117 3.56 -34.02 0.59
C TYR A 117 4.24 -35.18 -0.19
N PRO A 118 3.48 -36.16 -0.73
CA PRO A 118 2.02 -36.28 -0.86
C PRO A 118 1.38 -37.18 0.21
N TRP A 119 2.06 -37.42 1.33
CA TRP A 119 1.64 -38.26 2.46
C TRP A 119 1.30 -37.42 3.70
N PRO A 120 0.24 -36.58 3.69
CA PRO A 120 -0.08 -35.70 4.81
C PRO A 120 -0.12 -36.45 6.14
N THR A 121 0.70 -35.99 7.09
CA THR A 121 0.73 -36.47 8.48
C THR A 121 1.13 -35.36 9.42
N ARG A 122 0.51 -35.30 10.61
CA ARG A 122 0.77 -34.29 11.65
C ARG A 122 1.88 -34.74 12.62
N PRO A 123 2.72 -33.84 13.15
CA PRO A 123 2.72 -32.39 12.96
C PRO A 123 3.49 -31.89 11.72
N GLY A 124 3.60 -32.71 10.67
CA GLY A 124 3.99 -32.23 9.33
C GLY A 124 2.78 -31.73 8.51
N GLY A 125 3.06 -31.13 7.36
CA GLY A 125 2.05 -30.54 6.49
C GLY A 125 1.27 -29.41 7.15
N ILE A 126 -0.04 -29.39 6.97
CA ILE A 126 -0.98 -28.45 7.60
C ILE A 126 -1.89 -29.22 8.55
N PHE A 127 -2.12 -28.70 9.75
CA PHE A 127 -3.16 -29.22 10.66
C PHE A 127 -3.83 -28.10 11.45
N ILE A 128 -4.97 -28.42 12.06
CA ILE A 128 -5.84 -27.44 12.71
C ILE A 128 -6.01 -27.82 14.17
N THR A 129 -5.88 -26.83 15.05
CA THR A 129 -6.16 -26.95 16.47
C THR A 129 -7.31 -26.01 16.84
N LEU A 130 -8.29 -26.51 17.58
CA LEU A 130 -9.42 -25.73 18.09
C LEU A 130 -9.28 -25.61 19.61
N GLN A 131 -9.42 -24.40 20.13
CA GLN A 131 -9.46 -24.16 21.57
C GLN A 131 -10.83 -23.61 21.92
N HIS A 132 -11.50 -24.23 22.88
CA HIS A 132 -12.82 -23.79 23.29
C HIS A 132 -13.02 -23.86 24.80
N GLN A 133 -13.88 -22.97 25.29
CA GLN A 133 -14.27 -22.85 26.69
C GLN A 133 -15.78 -22.67 26.77
N VAL A 134 -16.44 -23.45 27.62
CA VAL A 134 -17.88 -23.25 27.91
C VAL A 134 -18.04 -21.97 28.72
N VAL A 135 -18.96 -21.10 28.31
CA VAL A 135 -19.18 -19.82 28.97
C VAL A 135 -19.67 -20.06 30.40
N GLY A 136 -18.87 -19.61 31.38
CA GLY A 136 -19.15 -19.81 32.80
C GLY A 136 -18.38 -20.97 33.44
N GLU A 137 -17.61 -21.73 32.66
CA GLU A 137 -16.66 -22.73 33.16
C GLU A 137 -15.22 -22.22 33.01
N ASP A 138 -14.33 -22.58 33.94
CA ASP A 138 -12.92 -22.20 33.89
C ASP A 138 -12.07 -23.12 32.99
N ALA A 139 -12.60 -24.29 32.63
CA ALA A 139 -11.88 -25.30 31.85
C ALA A 139 -11.75 -24.90 30.37
N VAL A 140 -10.52 -24.88 29.86
CA VAL A 140 -10.22 -24.67 28.44
C VAL A 140 -9.81 -26.00 27.82
N THR A 141 -10.52 -26.42 26.79
CA THR A 141 -10.22 -27.64 26.04
C THR A 141 -9.51 -27.27 24.74
N THR A 142 -8.46 -28.03 24.39
CA THR A 142 -7.74 -27.88 23.12
C THR A 142 -7.80 -29.21 22.38
N GLU A 143 -8.32 -29.19 21.15
CA GLU A 143 -8.54 -30.37 20.33
C GLU A 143 -7.84 -30.22 18.98
N ILE A 144 -7.29 -31.31 18.46
CA ILE A 144 -6.77 -31.36 17.10
C ILE A 144 -7.89 -31.84 16.19
N TRP A 145 -8.18 -31.05 15.17
CA TRP A 145 -9.22 -31.38 14.20
C TRP A 145 -8.84 -32.65 13.43
N GLY A 146 -9.72 -33.64 13.42
CA GLY A 146 -9.52 -34.92 12.75
C GLY A 146 -8.80 -36.00 13.56
N ASP A 147 -8.31 -35.72 14.78
CA ASP A 147 -7.44 -36.63 15.55
C ASP A 147 -8.15 -37.91 16.07
N GLU A 148 -9.46 -37.83 16.34
CA GLU A 148 -10.24 -38.96 16.85
C GLU A 148 -11.68 -38.85 16.34
N GLY A 149 -12.28 -39.98 15.93
CA GLY A 149 -13.71 -40.11 15.65
C GLY A 149 -14.25 -39.23 14.52
N ALA A 150 -14.37 -39.80 13.33
CA ALA A 150 -15.19 -39.22 12.26
C ALA A 150 -16.50 -40.00 12.15
N ASP A 151 -17.58 -39.50 12.75
CA ASP A 151 -18.91 -40.14 12.67
C ASP A 151 -19.54 -40.06 11.25
N PHE A 152 -19.02 -39.18 10.38
CA PHE A 152 -19.45 -39.07 8.99
C PHE A 152 -18.28 -38.81 8.03
N GLN A 153 -17.57 -39.88 7.66
CA GLN A 153 -16.56 -39.87 6.59
C GLN A 153 -17.23 -39.92 5.20
N ARG A 154 -17.86 -38.84 4.75
CA ARG A 154 -18.14 -38.68 3.32
C ARG A 154 -17.24 -37.63 2.72
N VAL A 155 -16.08 -38.08 2.30
CA VAL A 155 -15.27 -37.39 1.30
C VAL A 155 -16.14 -37.30 0.05
N TYR A 156 -16.57 -36.09 -0.27
CA TYR A 156 -17.39 -35.84 -1.45
C TYR A 156 -16.58 -35.04 -2.45
N ASN A 157 -16.17 -35.69 -3.53
CA ASN A 157 -15.74 -35.01 -4.74
C ASN A 157 -16.98 -34.43 -5.41
N GLY A 158 -17.17 -33.13 -5.29
CA GLY A 158 -18.36 -32.50 -5.85
C GLY A 158 -18.36 -32.47 -7.37
N ALA A 159 -19.55 -32.65 -7.96
CA ALA A 159 -19.75 -32.45 -9.39
C ALA A 159 -19.89 -30.95 -9.78
N SER A 160 -19.79 -30.02 -8.83
CA SER A 160 -19.78 -28.58 -9.04
C SER A 160 -18.37 -28.01 -8.83
N GLY A 161 -17.39 -28.56 -9.55
CA GLY A 161 -15.97 -28.17 -9.46
C GLY A 161 -15.14 -29.04 -8.50
N PRO A 162 -13.80 -29.02 -8.65
CA PRO A 162 -12.89 -29.88 -7.91
C PRO A 162 -12.78 -29.40 -6.44
N TYR A 163 -13.40 -30.13 -5.52
CA TYR A 163 -13.24 -29.92 -4.08
C TYR A 163 -13.28 -31.22 -3.29
N VAL A 164 -12.60 -31.22 -2.14
CA VAL A 164 -12.72 -32.21 -1.06
C VAL A 164 -13.54 -31.60 0.06
N ARG A 165 -14.43 -32.38 0.67
CA ARG A 165 -15.20 -31.98 1.86
C ARG A 165 -15.16 -33.07 2.91
N GLU A 166 -14.98 -32.69 4.17
CA GLU A 166 -14.96 -33.60 5.32
C GLU A 166 -15.71 -32.98 6.51
N GLN A 167 -16.48 -33.81 7.22
CA GLN A 167 -17.19 -33.40 8.43
C GLN A 167 -16.66 -34.15 9.64
N TRP A 168 -16.38 -33.43 10.72
CA TRP A 168 -15.83 -33.99 11.95
C TRP A 168 -16.62 -33.53 13.17
N TYR A 169 -16.83 -34.45 14.11
CA TYR A 169 -17.70 -34.32 15.26
C TYR A 169 -16.92 -34.72 16.52
N LYS A 170 -16.71 -33.77 17.45
CA LYS A 170 -16.09 -34.07 18.74
C LYS A 170 -16.75 -33.26 19.84
N GLY A 171 -17.28 -33.96 20.85
CA GLY A 171 -18.14 -33.37 21.87
C GLY A 171 -19.31 -32.60 21.24
N ASN A 172 -19.39 -31.31 21.52
CA ASN A 172 -20.41 -30.40 20.95
C ASN A 172 -19.90 -29.63 19.72
N LEU A 173 -18.70 -29.89 19.20
CA LEU A 173 -18.18 -29.23 18.00
C LEU A 173 -18.53 -30.04 16.76
N ILE A 174 -19.25 -29.40 15.84
CA ILE A 174 -19.60 -29.99 14.53
C ILE A 174 -18.92 -29.15 13.47
N THR A 175 -18.00 -29.76 12.73
CA THR A 175 -17.17 -29.05 11.74
C THR A 175 -17.45 -29.53 10.31
N ASP A 176 -17.25 -28.63 9.35
CA ASP A 176 -17.41 -28.88 7.92
C ASP A 176 -16.27 -28.18 7.17
N MET A 177 -15.26 -28.96 6.79
CA MET A 177 -14.13 -28.51 5.98
C MET A 177 -14.45 -28.68 4.51
N ARG A 178 -14.20 -27.65 3.71
CA ARG A 178 -14.18 -27.70 2.24
C ARG A 178 -12.85 -27.16 1.74
N MET A 179 -12.13 -27.94 0.95
CA MET A 179 -10.93 -27.55 0.22
C MET A 179 -11.22 -27.56 -1.27
N GLU A 180 -11.10 -26.44 -1.96
CA GLU A 180 -11.36 -26.34 -3.40
C GLU A 180 -10.20 -25.68 -4.14
N ILE A 181 -9.98 -26.10 -5.39
CA ILE A 181 -8.93 -25.53 -6.22
C ILE A 181 -9.55 -24.56 -7.22
N ILE A 182 -9.04 -23.33 -7.22
CA ILE A 182 -9.39 -22.28 -8.16
C ILE A 182 -8.09 -21.85 -8.85
N GLN A 183 -7.87 -22.34 -10.07
CA GLN A 183 -6.61 -22.12 -10.80
C GLN A 183 -5.38 -22.56 -9.97
N ASN A 184 -4.45 -21.69 -9.62
CA ASN A 184 -3.24 -22.02 -8.85
C ASN A 184 -3.39 -21.71 -7.35
N VAL A 185 -4.64 -21.74 -6.86
CA VAL A 185 -5.01 -21.43 -5.47
C VAL A 185 -5.78 -22.61 -4.86
N VAL A 186 -5.45 -22.98 -3.63
CA VAL A 186 -6.29 -23.79 -2.75
C VAL A 186 -7.04 -22.86 -1.80
N ARG A 187 -8.37 -22.93 -1.84
CA ARG A 187 -9.27 -22.24 -0.91
C ARG A 187 -9.75 -23.22 0.14
N PHE A 188 -9.58 -22.86 1.41
CA PHE A 188 -10.06 -23.62 2.55
C PHE A 188 -11.23 -22.89 3.17
N ARG A 189 -12.29 -23.62 3.53
CA ARG A 189 -13.44 -23.11 4.27
C ARG A 189 -13.79 -24.10 5.37
N LEU A 190 -13.55 -23.72 6.62
CA LEU A 190 -13.93 -24.46 7.81
C LEU A 190 -15.13 -23.80 8.48
N GLN A 191 -16.29 -24.46 8.45
CA GLN A 191 -17.45 -24.06 9.25
C GLN A 191 -17.44 -24.85 10.55
N ILE A 192 -17.72 -24.18 11.68
CA ILE A 192 -17.79 -24.80 13.00
C ILE A 192 -19.10 -24.39 13.64
N ARG A 193 -19.94 -25.37 13.98
CA ARG A 193 -21.22 -25.18 14.65
C ARG A 193 -21.13 -25.70 16.08
N ASN A 194 -21.67 -24.92 17.01
CA ASN A 194 -21.91 -25.37 18.38
C ASN A 194 -23.16 -26.26 18.41
N GLY A 195 -22.95 -27.55 18.63
CA GLY A 195 -23.97 -28.58 18.76
C GLY A 195 -24.64 -28.64 20.13
N SER A 196 -24.17 -27.89 21.14
CA SER A 196 -24.87 -27.79 22.42
C SER A 196 -26.27 -27.20 22.23
N ALA A 197 -27.24 -27.74 22.95
CA ALA A 197 -28.60 -27.21 22.98
C ALA A 197 -28.75 -26.03 23.96
N THR A 198 -27.82 -25.85 24.89
CA THR A 198 -27.97 -24.91 26.02
C THR A 198 -26.78 -23.97 26.19
N ASP A 199 -25.58 -24.44 25.91
CA ASP A 199 -24.36 -23.75 26.33
C ASP A 199 -23.79 -22.91 25.20
N SER A 200 -23.31 -21.72 25.54
CA SER A 200 -22.45 -20.93 24.66
C SER A 200 -21.00 -21.32 24.90
N ILE A 201 -20.17 -21.23 23.87
CA ILE A 201 -18.73 -21.44 23.99
C ILE A 201 -17.96 -20.26 23.40
N ASP A 202 -16.79 -19.95 23.97
CA ASP A 202 -15.80 -19.08 23.35
C ASP A 202 -14.82 -19.97 22.57
N LEU A 203 -14.77 -19.84 21.24
CA LEU A 203 -14.05 -20.73 20.32
C LEU A 203 -12.97 -19.97 19.54
N GLY A 204 -11.71 -20.37 19.73
CA GLY A 204 -10.55 -19.95 18.94
C GLY A 204 -10.07 -21.06 18.01
N ALA A 205 -9.34 -20.68 16.96
CA ALA A 205 -8.77 -21.63 15.99
C ALA A 205 -7.31 -21.27 15.68
N ARG A 206 -6.50 -22.31 15.48
CA ARG A 206 -5.11 -22.21 15.03
C ARG A 206 -4.90 -23.10 13.81
N PHE A 207 -4.47 -22.50 12.71
CA PHE A 207 -4.01 -23.20 11.51
C PHE A 207 -2.49 -23.26 11.55
N ALA A 208 -1.93 -24.46 11.64
CA ALA A 208 -0.49 -24.69 11.65
C ALA A 208 -0.06 -25.21 10.28
N SER A 209 1.01 -24.66 9.73
CA SER A 209 1.60 -25.09 8.48
C SER A 209 3.10 -25.23 8.63
N ASP A 210 3.58 -26.44 8.36
CA ASP A 210 4.97 -26.77 8.12
C ASP A 210 5.24 -26.50 6.64
N VAL A 211 5.70 -25.29 6.36
CA VAL A 211 5.76 -24.77 5.00
C VAL A 211 7.03 -25.26 4.35
N GLU A 212 6.91 -25.81 3.14
CA GLU A 212 8.06 -26.28 2.37
C GLU A 212 8.11 -25.67 0.98
N ALA A 213 9.31 -25.47 0.46
CA ALA A 213 9.54 -25.13 -0.93
C ALA A 213 10.56 -26.13 -1.51
N GLY A 214 10.11 -27.36 -1.79
CA GLY A 214 10.96 -28.48 -2.19
C GLY A 214 11.31 -29.47 -1.07
N GLU A 215 12.46 -30.14 -1.17
CA GLU A 215 12.94 -31.15 -0.20
C GLU A 215 13.83 -30.50 0.86
N GLU A 216 13.60 -30.86 2.14
CA GLU A 216 14.22 -30.40 3.39
C GLU A 216 15.73 -30.08 3.25
N SER A 217 16.04 -28.87 2.80
CA SER A 217 17.40 -28.37 2.86
C SER A 217 17.45 -26.86 2.61
N ARG A 218 17.51 -26.10 3.73
CA ARG A 218 18.07 -24.74 3.91
C ARG A 218 17.02 -23.69 4.30
N PRO A 219 17.43 -22.66 5.07
CA PRO A 219 16.52 -21.61 5.54
C PRO A 219 15.76 -20.99 4.37
N GLN A 220 14.43 -21.07 4.45
CA GLN A 220 13.57 -20.43 3.47
C GLN A 220 13.66 -18.91 3.57
N PHE A 221 13.43 -18.26 2.45
CA PHE A 221 13.29 -16.82 2.34
C PHE A 221 11.83 -16.45 2.59
N LEU A 222 11.53 -15.99 3.81
CA LEU A 222 10.17 -15.63 4.26
C LEU A 222 9.89 -14.15 3.98
N TYR A 223 8.99 -13.87 3.04
CA TYR A 223 8.72 -12.51 2.57
C TYR A 223 7.27 -12.08 2.82
N THR A 224 7.06 -10.94 3.48
CA THR A 224 5.71 -10.45 3.82
C THR A 224 5.18 -9.41 2.81
N GLY A 225 5.85 -9.29 1.66
CA GLY A 225 5.52 -8.27 0.65
C GLY A 225 6.10 -6.88 0.95
N GLN A 226 6.68 -6.67 2.13
CA GLN A 226 7.26 -5.40 2.57
C GLN A 226 8.50 -5.63 3.43
N GLY A 227 9.45 -4.70 3.37
CA GLY A 227 10.64 -4.75 4.25
C GLY A 227 11.60 -5.89 3.91
N ARG A 228 12.38 -6.29 4.91
CA ARG A 228 13.38 -7.36 4.77
C ARG A 228 12.79 -8.69 5.31
N PRO A 229 13.23 -9.84 4.78
CA PRO A 229 12.68 -11.15 5.11
C PRO A 229 12.74 -11.48 6.59
N ILE A 230 11.75 -12.23 7.07
CA ILE A 230 11.72 -12.74 8.45
C ILE A 230 12.76 -13.86 8.56
N ARG A 231 13.61 -13.80 9.59
CA ARG A 231 14.71 -14.75 9.80
C ARG A 231 14.78 -15.33 11.21
N VAL A 232 14.06 -14.75 12.14
CA VAL A 232 14.04 -15.16 13.53
C VAL A 232 12.62 -15.40 13.97
N ASP A 233 12.44 -16.18 15.02
CA ASP A 233 11.14 -16.40 15.65
C ASP A 233 10.43 -15.05 15.85
N THR A 234 9.25 -14.91 15.24
CA THR A 234 8.52 -13.66 15.13
C THR A 234 7.05 -13.89 15.45
N ASN A 235 6.53 -13.07 16.37
CA ASN A 235 5.12 -13.03 16.75
C ASN A 235 4.51 -11.71 16.29
N ILE A 236 3.51 -11.76 15.42
CA ILE A 236 2.85 -10.58 14.84
C ILE A 236 1.37 -10.61 15.19
N VAL A 237 0.84 -9.51 15.74
CA VAL A 237 -0.52 -9.45 16.29
C VAL A 237 -1.33 -8.29 15.75
N GLY A 238 -2.65 -8.46 15.69
CA GLY A 238 -3.62 -7.41 15.41
C GLY A 238 -3.42 -6.75 14.04
N ALA A 239 -3.41 -5.41 14.03
CA ALA A 239 -3.29 -4.61 12.82
C ALA A 239 -1.97 -4.82 12.06
N ASN A 240 -0.96 -5.38 12.74
CA ASN A 240 0.39 -5.57 12.19
C ASN A 240 0.53 -6.87 11.40
N VAL A 241 -0.45 -7.77 11.48
CA VAL A 241 -0.48 -8.99 10.68
C VAL A 241 -0.54 -8.60 9.19
N PRO A 242 0.44 -9.04 8.37
CA PRO A 242 0.49 -8.66 6.97
C PRO A 242 -0.69 -9.27 6.20
N GLN A 243 -1.02 -8.72 5.03
CA GLN A 243 -2.06 -9.30 4.17
C GLN A 243 -1.68 -10.69 3.66
N THR A 244 -0.39 -10.93 3.46
CA THR A 244 0.16 -12.17 2.93
C THR A 244 1.54 -12.45 3.52
N VAL A 245 1.92 -13.73 3.51
CA VAL A 245 3.30 -14.17 3.69
C VAL A 245 3.65 -15.17 2.60
N GLU A 246 4.85 -15.03 2.05
CA GLU A 246 5.39 -15.84 0.96
C GLU A 246 6.61 -16.61 1.45
N PHE A 247 6.73 -17.84 0.96
CA PHE A 247 7.82 -18.76 1.29
C PHE A 247 8.50 -19.18 0.00
N TYR A 248 9.82 -19.05 -0.01
CA TYR A 248 10.70 -19.45 -1.10
C TYR A 248 11.86 -20.25 -0.54
N ASN A 249 12.38 -21.21 -1.28
CA ASN A 249 13.57 -21.95 -0.86
C ASN A 249 14.78 -21.01 -0.71
N THR A 250 14.99 -20.12 -1.68
CA THR A 250 15.97 -19.04 -1.62
C THR A 250 15.39 -17.79 -2.27
N ARG A 251 16.04 -16.63 -2.12
CA ARG A 251 15.54 -15.40 -2.76
C ARG A 251 15.31 -15.56 -4.26
N SER A 252 16.18 -16.28 -4.97
CA SER A 252 16.12 -16.42 -6.43
C SER A 252 15.31 -17.62 -6.91
N ASP A 253 14.92 -18.52 -6.00
CA ASP A 253 14.24 -19.77 -6.36
C ASP A 253 12.73 -19.61 -6.23
N LEU A 254 12.04 -19.72 -7.36
CA LEU A 254 10.59 -19.59 -7.46
C LEU A 254 9.87 -20.94 -7.45
N VAL A 255 10.61 -22.05 -7.52
CA VAL A 255 10.03 -23.40 -7.55
C VAL A 255 9.32 -23.68 -6.24
N ALA A 256 8.10 -24.22 -6.33
CA ALA A 256 7.25 -24.59 -5.21
C ALA A 256 6.93 -23.45 -4.23
N ALA A 257 7.28 -22.21 -4.58
CA ALA A 257 7.10 -21.10 -3.69
C ALA A 257 5.60 -20.85 -3.46
N SER A 258 5.24 -20.55 -2.22
CA SER A 258 3.86 -20.49 -1.77
C SER A 258 3.53 -19.15 -1.12
N ARG A 259 2.27 -18.75 -1.22
CA ARG A 259 1.74 -17.54 -0.58
C ARG A 259 0.49 -17.88 0.22
N TYR A 260 0.52 -17.54 1.51
CA TYR A 260 -0.61 -17.62 2.43
C TYR A 260 -1.33 -16.28 2.48
N ILE A 261 -2.64 -16.30 2.30
CA ILE A 261 -3.50 -15.12 2.38
C ILE A 261 -4.08 -15.02 3.80
N LEU A 262 -3.75 -13.94 4.49
CA LEU A 262 -4.01 -13.77 5.92
C LEU A 262 -5.14 -12.78 6.23
N ALA A 263 -5.66 -12.09 5.22
CA ALA A 263 -6.76 -11.13 5.36
C ALA A 263 -7.47 -10.88 4.01
N PRO A 264 -8.70 -10.31 4.04
CA PRO A 264 -9.41 -9.92 2.83
C PRO A 264 -8.60 -8.96 1.96
N GLN A 265 -8.43 -9.30 0.69
CA GLN A 265 -7.80 -8.45 -0.31
C GLN A 265 -8.41 -8.68 -1.69
N ALA A 266 -8.03 -7.85 -2.68
CA ALA A 266 -8.56 -7.98 -4.03
C ALA A 266 -8.32 -9.39 -4.59
N GLY A 267 -9.39 -10.06 -5.01
CA GLY A 267 -9.36 -11.43 -5.49
C GLY A 267 -9.52 -12.52 -4.43
N PHE A 268 -9.54 -12.16 -3.14
CA PHE A 268 -9.70 -13.03 -1.97
C PHE A 268 -10.59 -12.35 -0.90
N GLU A 269 -11.70 -11.74 -1.34
CA GLU A 269 -12.50 -10.82 -0.54
C GLU A 269 -13.18 -11.47 0.69
N ASP A 270 -13.36 -12.79 0.68
CA ASP A 270 -13.96 -13.59 1.74
C ASP A 270 -12.93 -14.25 2.68
N ALA A 271 -11.63 -14.02 2.48
CA ALA A 271 -10.60 -14.52 3.40
C ALA A 271 -10.84 -14.02 4.82
N THR A 272 -10.69 -14.89 5.82
CA THR A 272 -10.83 -14.51 7.22
C THR A 272 -9.53 -13.85 7.69
N ARG A 273 -9.64 -12.65 8.25
CA ARG A 273 -8.50 -11.95 8.86
C ARG A 273 -7.92 -12.76 10.01
N ALA A 274 -6.64 -13.06 9.94
CA ALA A 274 -5.84 -13.59 11.03
C ALA A 274 -5.66 -12.52 12.11
N ASP A 275 -5.85 -12.91 13.37
CA ASP A 275 -5.69 -12.03 14.52
C ASP A 275 -4.23 -12.01 15.01
N ARG A 276 -3.50 -13.10 14.79
CA ARG A 276 -2.08 -13.26 15.11
C ARG A 276 -1.45 -14.27 14.18
N ILE A 277 -0.20 -14.05 13.80
CA ILE A 277 0.64 -15.07 13.18
C ILE A 277 1.92 -15.27 13.98
N VAL A 278 2.41 -16.50 13.99
CA VAL A 278 3.73 -16.85 14.51
C VAL A 278 4.50 -17.52 13.40
N LEU A 279 5.69 -16.97 13.12
CA LEU A 279 6.66 -17.54 12.19
C LEU A 279 7.88 -17.92 13.03
N GLY A 280 8.28 -19.18 13.00
CA GLY A 280 9.41 -19.61 13.82
C GLY A 280 9.96 -20.96 13.39
N LYS A 281 11.01 -21.39 14.09
CA LYS A 281 11.57 -22.72 13.88
C LYS A 281 10.53 -23.80 14.20
N TRP A 282 10.24 -24.68 13.24
CA TRP A 282 9.18 -25.68 13.29
C TRP A 282 9.09 -26.41 14.63
N PHE A 283 10.21 -26.93 15.14
CA PHE A 283 10.21 -27.70 16.38
C PHE A 283 9.63 -26.93 17.58
N PHE A 284 9.94 -25.64 17.71
CA PHE A 284 9.52 -24.84 18.86
C PHE A 284 8.08 -24.32 18.74
N VAL A 285 7.62 -24.12 17.51
CA VAL A 285 6.30 -23.50 17.27
C VAL A 285 5.22 -24.52 16.91
N MET A 286 5.57 -25.62 16.25
CA MET A 286 4.62 -26.61 15.70
C MET A 286 4.89 -28.04 16.16
N GLY A 287 6.15 -28.39 16.48
CA GLY A 287 6.54 -29.73 16.95
C GLY A 287 6.03 -30.09 18.36
N THR A 288 5.41 -29.15 19.08
CA THR A 288 4.83 -29.38 20.42
C THR A 288 3.30 -29.42 20.38
N SER A 289 2.68 -30.06 21.37
CA SER A 289 1.21 -30.06 21.54
C SER A 289 0.65 -28.80 22.20
N ASN A 290 1.49 -27.79 22.47
CA ASN A 290 1.08 -26.59 23.19
C ASN A 290 0.23 -25.69 22.28
N TRP A 291 -0.81 -25.06 22.84
CA TRP A 291 -1.58 -24.02 22.13
C TRP A 291 -0.71 -22.78 21.85
N GLU A 292 -0.04 -22.29 22.89
CA GLU A 292 0.94 -21.22 22.77
C GLU A 292 2.32 -21.78 22.39
N PRO A 293 2.91 -21.33 21.27
CA PRO A 293 4.23 -21.78 20.85
C PRO A 293 5.33 -21.21 21.76
N VAL A 294 6.47 -21.89 21.80
CA VAL A 294 7.67 -21.38 22.48
C VAL A 294 8.48 -20.59 21.46
N LEU A 295 8.87 -19.36 21.82
CA LEU A 295 9.68 -18.49 20.97
C LEU A 295 10.94 -18.10 21.70
N PHE A 296 12.05 -18.05 20.97
CA PHE A 296 13.34 -17.59 21.49
C PHE A 296 13.75 -16.33 20.75
N GLU A 297 14.10 -15.28 21.50
CA GLU A 297 14.65 -14.07 20.92
C GLU A 297 15.93 -14.41 20.12
N ASP A 298 16.05 -13.84 18.92
CA ASP A 298 17.18 -14.06 18.00
C ASP A 298 17.42 -15.51 17.53
N ASN A 299 16.50 -16.45 17.75
CA ASN A 299 16.61 -17.80 17.20
C ASN A 299 16.36 -17.81 15.70
N LEU A 300 17.37 -18.20 14.91
CA LEU A 300 17.28 -18.25 13.46
C LEU A 300 16.31 -19.33 12.99
N ILE A 301 15.43 -18.96 12.07
CA ILE A 301 14.53 -19.86 11.36
C ILE A 301 15.33 -20.53 10.24
N ASN A 302 15.69 -21.79 10.46
CA ASN A 302 16.32 -22.66 9.45
C ASN A 302 15.36 -23.73 8.91
N ASP A 303 14.19 -23.82 9.50
CA ASP A 303 13.13 -24.81 9.26
C ASP A 303 11.80 -24.13 9.67
N PRO A 304 11.07 -23.50 8.73
CA PRO A 304 10.00 -22.56 9.04
C PRO A 304 8.63 -23.22 9.22
N ALA A 305 7.95 -22.86 10.29
CA ALA A 305 6.52 -23.09 10.42
C ALA A 305 5.75 -21.76 10.58
N LEU A 306 4.53 -21.77 10.05
CA LEU A 306 3.56 -20.69 10.16
C LEU A 306 2.37 -21.15 10.99
N LEU A 307 2.11 -20.44 12.08
CA LEU A 307 0.86 -20.57 12.83
C LEU A 307 -0.01 -19.34 12.58
N ILE A 308 -1.27 -19.56 12.23
CA ILE A 308 -2.28 -18.52 12.03
C ILE A 308 -3.35 -18.69 13.11
N PHE A 309 -3.52 -17.67 13.94
CA PHE A 309 -4.46 -17.68 15.05
C PHE A 309 -5.67 -16.80 14.75
N HIS A 310 -6.84 -17.30 15.15
CA HIS A 310 -8.04 -16.51 15.32
C HIS A 310 -8.46 -16.50 16.78
N ASN A 311 -8.71 -15.30 17.29
CA ASN A 311 -9.08 -15.08 18.68
C ASN A 311 -10.41 -15.77 19.01
N PRO A 312 -10.59 -16.22 20.27
CA PRO A 312 -11.86 -16.81 20.70
C PRO A 312 -13.05 -15.90 20.42
N ARG A 313 -14.07 -16.45 19.75
CA ARG A 313 -15.36 -15.78 19.52
C ARG A 313 -16.47 -16.56 20.17
N ARG A 314 -17.39 -15.84 20.82
CA ARG A 314 -18.57 -16.44 21.44
C ARG A 314 -19.52 -16.96 20.39
N ILE A 315 -19.89 -18.24 20.48
CA ILE A 315 -20.94 -18.87 19.68
C ILE A 315 -21.97 -19.54 20.59
N GLY A 316 -23.23 -19.14 20.44
CA GLY A 316 -24.35 -19.69 21.20
C GLY A 316 -24.81 -21.07 20.70
N PRO A 317 -25.76 -21.70 21.39
CA PRO A 317 -26.38 -22.96 20.98
C PRO A 317 -26.86 -22.95 19.52
N GLY A 318 -26.42 -23.91 18.72
CA GLY A 318 -26.77 -24.04 17.30
C GLY A 318 -26.16 -22.98 16.37
N GLN A 319 -25.45 -21.98 16.90
CA GLN A 319 -24.76 -20.97 16.07
C GLN A 319 -23.51 -21.56 15.42
N GLN A 320 -23.09 -20.91 14.33
CA GLN A 320 -21.92 -21.31 13.56
C GLN A 320 -20.99 -20.12 13.29
N ILE A 321 -19.71 -20.43 13.17
CA ILE A 321 -18.65 -19.53 12.69
C ILE A 321 -17.97 -20.16 11.47
N GLU A 322 -17.40 -19.31 10.61
CA GLU A 322 -16.67 -19.74 9.43
C GLU A 322 -15.27 -19.11 9.42
N PHE A 323 -14.28 -19.92 9.04
CA PHE A 323 -12.91 -19.51 8.74
C PHE A 323 -12.58 -19.87 7.30
N VAL A 324 -12.08 -18.88 6.56
CA VAL A 324 -11.64 -19.02 5.17
C VAL A 324 -10.19 -18.58 5.06
N TRP A 325 -9.34 -19.38 4.45
CA TRP A 325 -7.97 -18.99 4.12
C TRP A 325 -7.56 -19.59 2.79
N TYR A 326 -6.46 -19.07 2.24
CA TYR A 326 -5.98 -19.45 0.93
C TYR A 326 -4.49 -19.71 0.95
N VAL A 327 -4.08 -20.69 0.15
CA VAL A 327 -2.69 -20.92 -0.24
C VAL A 327 -2.61 -20.88 -1.75
N SER A 328 -1.68 -20.08 -2.29
CA SER A 328 -1.52 -19.88 -3.73
C SER A 328 -0.07 -20.07 -4.15
N MET A 329 0.15 -20.42 -5.41
CA MET A 329 1.48 -20.43 -6.02
C MET A 329 1.99 -19.00 -6.26
N VAL A 330 3.31 -18.81 -6.19
CA VAL A 330 4.00 -17.58 -6.67
C VAL A 330 4.92 -17.94 -7.83
N PRO A 331 5.25 -17.02 -8.77
CA PRO A 331 4.94 -15.58 -8.84
C PRO A 331 3.62 -15.28 -9.61
N ALA A 332 2.45 -15.54 -9.00
CA ALA A 332 1.15 -15.28 -9.60
C ALA A 332 0.34 -14.19 -8.88
N THR A 333 -0.58 -13.56 -9.60
CA THR A 333 -1.68 -12.76 -9.03
C THR A 333 -2.99 -13.27 -9.59
N VAL A 334 -3.94 -13.63 -8.73
CA VAL A 334 -5.22 -14.24 -9.13
C VAL A 334 -6.39 -13.56 -8.44
N ASN A 335 -7.50 -13.44 -9.16
CA ASN A 335 -8.79 -13.10 -8.61
C ASN A 335 -9.74 -14.31 -8.77
N THR A 336 -10.06 -14.94 -7.63
CA THR A 336 -10.83 -16.19 -7.58
C THR A 336 -12.34 -15.99 -7.62
N GLY A 337 -12.83 -14.74 -7.55
CA GLY A 337 -14.26 -14.46 -7.46
C GLY A 337 -15.09 -15.08 -8.59
N ARG A 338 -16.29 -15.58 -8.30
CA ARG A 338 -17.22 -16.07 -9.31
C ARG A 338 -17.72 -14.92 -10.21
N PRO A 339 -18.16 -15.19 -11.46
CA PRO A 339 -18.29 -16.50 -12.11
C PRO A 339 -17.11 -16.88 -13.04
N VAL A 340 -16.06 -16.05 -13.12
CA VAL A 340 -14.84 -16.35 -13.88
C VAL A 340 -13.62 -16.01 -13.02
N ALA A 341 -12.71 -16.96 -12.80
CA ALA A 341 -11.41 -16.63 -12.21
C ALA A 341 -10.43 -16.15 -13.29
N LEU A 342 -9.63 -15.15 -12.95
CA LEU A 342 -8.57 -14.64 -13.82
C LEU A 342 -7.28 -14.56 -13.00
N GLY A 343 -6.21 -15.16 -13.52
CA GLY A 343 -4.88 -15.06 -12.95
C GLY A 343 -3.83 -14.70 -13.99
N THR A 344 -2.70 -14.17 -13.53
CA THR A 344 -1.54 -13.87 -14.37
C THR A 344 -0.23 -14.26 -13.68
N GLU A 345 0.71 -14.77 -14.47
CA GLU A 345 2.04 -15.20 -14.06
C GLU A 345 3.09 -14.49 -14.93
N ALA A 346 4.15 -14.00 -14.31
CA ALA A 346 5.28 -13.37 -14.99
C ALA A 346 6.49 -13.36 -14.04
N GLU A 347 7.68 -13.30 -14.62
CA GLU A 347 8.92 -13.09 -13.87
C GLU A 347 8.77 -11.88 -12.93
N PRO A 348 9.04 -12.04 -11.63
CA PRO A 348 8.93 -10.93 -10.69
C PRO A 348 9.99 -9.85 -10.96
N VAL A 349 11.14 -10.23 -11.53
CA VAL A 349 12.29 -9.36 -11.78
C VAL A 349 12.93 -9.66 -13.13
N LEU A 350 13.29 -8.63 -13.89
CA LEU A 350 14.25 -8.75 -14.98
C LEU A 350 15.60 -8.19 -14.51
N ASP A 351 16.52 -9.10 -14.22
CA ASP A 351 17.85 -8.79 -13.68
C ASP A 351 18.74 -8.08 -14.70
N PHE A 352 19.69 -7.26 -14.21
CA PHE A 352 20.71 -6.65 -15.04
C PHE A 352 21.64 -7.72 -15.63
N ASP A 353 21.80 -7.70 -16.94
CA ASP A 353 22.77 -8.52 -17.65
C ASP A 353 23.30 -7.70 -18.83
N PRO A 354 24.56 -7.23 -18.80
CA PRO A 354 25.11 -6.39 -19.87
C PRO A 354 25.17 -7.11 -21.23
N ALA A 355 25.18 -8.46 -21.24
CA ALA A 355 25.12 -9.25 -22.46
C ALA A 355 23.67 -9.56 -22.89
N GLY A 356 22.70 -9.35 -22.00
CA GLY A 356 21.29 -9.56 -22.23
C GLY A 356 20.67 -8.51 -23.14
N THR A 357 19.53 -8.85 -23.76
CA THR A 357 18.77 -7.92 -24.60
C THR A 357 18.38 -6.68 -23.82
N ASN A 358 18.74 -5.51 -24.33
CA ASN A 358 18.53 -4.22 -23.65
C ASN A 358 19.17 -4.14 -22.25
N GLY A 359 20.24 -4.90 -22.00
CA GLY A 359 20.93 -4.92 -20.71
C GLY A 359 20.21 -5.72 -19.62
N LEU A 360 19.29 -6.62 -20.01
CA LEU A 360 18.45 -7.38 -19.10
C LEU A 360 18.48 -8.89 -19.41
N ARG A 361 18.53 -9.70 -18.36
CA ARG A 361 18.35 -11.16 -18.42
C ARG A 361 16.90 -11.52 -18.73
N ASN A 362 16.67 -12.65 -19.41
CA ASN A 362 15.34 -13.17 -19.75
C ASN A 362 14.44 -12.16 -20.50
N ASN A 363 15.05 -11.24 -21.25
CA ASN A 363 14.36 -10.24 -22.07
C ASN A 363 14.54 -10.58 -23.57
N PRO A 364 13.48 -10.66 -24.39
CA PRO A 364 12.06 -10.58 -24.04
C PRO A 364 11.58 -11.74 -23.16
N THR A 365 10.67 -11.43 -22.25
CA THR A 365 10.03 -12.38 -21.32
C THR A 365 8.62 -12.76 -21.78
N THR A 366 7.97 -13.67 -21.08
CA THR A 366 6.60 -14.11 -21.35
C THR A 366 5.70 -13.79 -20.16
N ILE A 367 4.56 -13.16 -20.43
CA ILE A 367 3.48 -12.97 -19.45
C ILE A 367 2.37 -13.96 -19.78
N TYR A 368 1.91 -14.73 -18.80
CA TYR A 368 0.80 -15.66 -18.94
C TYR A 368 -0.46 -15.10 -18.28
N ALA A 369 -1.62 -15.44 -18.84
CA ALA A 369 -2.92 -15.25 -18.22
C ALA A 369 -3.72 -16.55 -18.29
N HIS A 370 -4.43 -16.84 -17.20
CA HIS A 370 -5.24 -18.04 -17.03
C HIS A 370 -6.67 -17.62 -16.76
N VAL A 371 -7.60 -18.13 -17.55
CA VAL A 371 -9.04 -17.85 -17.42
C VAL A 371 -9.74 -19.14 -17.07
N SER A 372 -10.42 -19.17 -15.92
CA SER A 372 -11.18 -20.33 -15.46
C SER A 372 -12.66 -20.02 -15.44
N ASN A 373 -13.48 -20.84 -16.09
CA ASN A 373 -14.93 -20.68 -16.09
C ASN A 373 -15.54 -21.38 -14.88
N GLN A 374 -16.16 -20.59 -13.99
CA GLN A 374 -16.77 -21.11 -12.76
C GLN A 374 -18.29 -21.32 -12.85
N TYR A 375 -18.89 -21.25 -14.06
CA TYR A 375 -20.27 -21.66 -14.30
C TYR A 375 -20.39 -23.19 -14.42
N PHE A 376 -20.04 -23.90 -13.35
CA PHE A 376 -20.04 -25.36 -13.28
C PHE A 376 -21.03 -25.91 -12.26
N ASP A 377 -21.96 -25.10 -11.77
CA ASP A 377 -22.98 -25.58 -10.84
C ASP A 377 -23.87 -26.62 -11.56
N ILE A 378 -24.04 -27.80 -10.94
CA ILE A 378 -24.61 -28.98 -11.58
C ILE A 378 -26.03 -28.69 -12.10
N GLY A 379 -26.28 -29.01 -13.37
CA GLY A 379 -27.55 -28.75 -14.05
C GLY A 379 -27.79 -27.28 -14.39
N GLN A 380 -26.79 -26.42 -14.18
CA GLN A 380 -26.77 -24.98 -14.50
C GLN A 380 -25.45 -24.60 -15.19
N GLU A 381 -24.76 -25.56 -15.80
CA GLU A 381 -23.46 -25.35 -16.42
C GLU A 381 -23.60 -24.42 -17.63
N LEU A 382 -22.67 -23.47 -17.77
CA LEU A 382 -22.64 -22.52 -18.88
C LEU A 382 -21.26 -22.49 -19.52
N GLU A 383 -21.17 -22.85 -20.80
CA GLU A 383 -19.96 -22.63 -21.59
C GLU A 383 -19.88 -21.16 -22.01
N LEU A 384 -18.68 -20.59 -21.96
CA LEU A 384 -18.40 -19.22 -22.41
C LEU A 384 -17.78 -19.29 -23.81
N LYS A 385 -18.19 -18.38 -24.71
CA LYS A 385 -17.70 -18.31 -26.09
C LYS A 385 -17.08 -16.95 -26.36
N ASP A 386 -16.13 -16.93 -27.28
CA ASP A 386 -15.45 -15.71 -27.74
C ASP A 386 -14.90 -14.86 -26.58
N VAL A 387 -14.33 -15.53 -25.57
CA VAL A 387 -13.80 -14.87 -24.38
C VAL A 387 -12.58 -14.04 -24.78
N SER A 388 -12.66 -12.74 -24.56
CA SER A 388 -11.62 -11.79 -24.92
C SER A 388 -10.70 -11.54 -23.74
N VAL A 389 -9.39 -11.72 -23.93
CA VAL A 389 -8.35 -11.49 -22.93
C VAL A 389 -7.40 -10.41 -23.45
N ASP A 390 -7.28 -9.30 -22.73
CA ASP A 390 -6.49 -8.13 -23.11
C ASP A 390 -5.36 -7.87 -22.11
N ILE A 391 -4.20 -7.43 -22.60
CA ILE A 391 -3.10 -6.95 -21.77
C ILE A 391 -2.88 -5.44 -21.96
N SER A 392 -2.67 -4.73 -20.85
CA SER A 392 -2.24 -3.34 -20.81
C SER A 392 -0.84 -3.27 -20.19
N LEU A 393 0.11 -2.70 -20.94
CA LEU A 393 1.50 -2.55 -20.52
C LEU A 393 1.80 -1.08 -20.15
N PRO A 394 2.57 -0.81 -19.09
CA PRO A 394 3.05 0.53 -18.75
C PRO A 394 4.20 0.97 -19.68
N PRO A 395 4.57 2.26 -19.71
CA PRO A 395 5.80 2.72 -20.35
C PRO A 395 7.02 1.90 -19.88
N GLY A 396 7.89 1.55 -20.82
CA GLY A 396 9.05 0.68 -20.57
C GLY A 396 8.83 -0.79 -20.90
N LEU A 397 7.58 -1.25 -21.04
CA LEU A 397 7.23 -2.58 -21.54
C LEU A 397 6.47 -2.47 -22.86
N ALA A 398 6.82 -3.32 -23.83
CA ALA A 398 6.15 -3.37 -25.13
C ALA A 398 5.93 -4.83 -25.56
N LEU A 399 4.87 -5.08 -26.32
CA LEU A 399 4.67 -6.36 -26.98
C LEU A 399 5.75 -6.58 -28.05
N GLU A 400 6.17 -7.81 -28.22
CA GLU A 400 7.06 -8.17 -29.34
C GLU A 400 6.39 -7.93 -30.70
N PRO A 401 7.15 -7.61 -31.76
CA PRO A 401 6.60 -7.47 -33.10
C PRO A 401 5.79 -8.71 -33.51
N GLY A 402 4.53 -8.48 -33.93
CA GLY A 402 3.61 -9.56 -34.32
C GLY A 402 2.75 -10.12 -33.18
N GLU A 403 2.99 -9.77 -31.92
CA GLU A 403 2.10 -10.14 -30.82
C GLU A 403 0.82 -9.32 -30.81
N LEU A 404 -0.31 -10.01 -30.64
CA LEU A 404 -1.61 -9.38 -30.51
C LEU A 404 -1.87 -9.02 -29.05
N ARG A 405 -2.22 -7.75 -28.80
CA ARG A 405 -2.60 -7.27 -27.47
C ARG A 405 -3.81 -8.02 -26.90
N THR A 406 -4.84 -8.18 -27.71
CA THR A 406 -6.06 -8.90 -27.33
C THR A 406 -6.04 -10.29 -27.96
N LYS A 407 -6.28 -11.33 -27.16
CA LYS A 407 -6.38 -12.73 -27.58
C LYS A 407 -7.77 -13.26 -27.28
N THR A 408 -8.29 -14.13 -28.14
CA THR A 408 -9.63 -14.71 -27.99
C THR A 408 -9.54 -16.19 -27.68
N ILE A 409 -10.28 -16.63 -26.68
CA ILE A 409 -10.52 -18.05 -26.38
C ILE A 409 -11.88 -18.39 -26.99
N PRO A 410 -11.95 -19.17 -28.10
CA PRO A 410 -13.20 -19.38 -28.83
C PRO A 410 -14.27 -20.09 -28.01
N LEU A 411 -13.86 -21.03 -27.15
CA LEU A 411 -14.73 -21.79 -26.27
C LEU A 411 -14.00 -22.08 -24.96
N LEU A 412 -14.66 -21.76 -23.85
CA LEU A 412 -14.22 -22.07 -22.50
C LEU A 412 -15.35 -22.81 -21.78
N ARG A 413 -15.21 -24.13 -21.66
CA ARG A 413 -16.24 -24.98 -21.05
C ARG A 413 -16.37 -24.72 -19.55
N ALA A 414 -17.51 -25.09 -18.98
CA ALA A 414 -17.68 -25.10 -17.52
C ALA A 414 -16.55 -25.90 -16.86
N ASP A 415 -15.96 -25.36 -15.79
CA ASP A 415 -14.82 -25.93 -15.05
C ASP A 415 -13.51 -26.04 -15.84
N GLN A 416 -13.46 -25.47 -17.05
CA GLN A 416 -12.23 -25.43 -17.84
C GLN A 416 -11.39 -24.20 -17.47
N THR A 417 -10.07 -24.41 -17.40
CA THR A 417 -9.07 -23.35 -17.40
C THR A 417 -8.35 -23.31 -18.75
N VAL A 418 -8.22 -22.14 -19.36
CA VAL A 418 -7.43 -21.93 -20.58
C VAL A 418 -6.44 -20.80 -20.37
N SER A 419 -5.22 -21.01 -20.85
CA SER A 419 -4.12 -20.05 -20.75
C SER A 419 -3.89 -19.34 -22.08
N VAL A 420 -3.59 -18.04 -22.02
CA VAL A 420 -3.00 -17.26 -23.11
C VAL A 420 -1.69 -16.64 -22.63
N SER A 421 -0.81 -16.25 -23.55
CA SER A 421 0.48 -15.65 -23.18
C SER A 421 0.87 -14.54 -24.14
N TRP A 422 1.72 -13.62 -23.72
CA TRP A 422 2.31 -12.58 -24.57
C TRP A 422 3.82 -12.56 -24.41
N ARG A 423 4.56 -12.48 -25.52
CA ARG A 423 5.97 -12.11 -25.50
C ARG A 423 6.10 -10.59 -25.32
N VAL A 424 6.80 -10.18 -24.26
CA VAL A 424 6.94 -8.78 -23.84
C VAL A 424 8.42 -8.43 -23.71
N ARG A 425 8.80 -7.28 -24.25
CA ARG A 425 10.15 -6.72 -24.19
C ARG A 425 10.18 -5.51 -23.27
N ALA A 426 11.08 -5.53 -22.31
CA ALA A 426 11.46 -4.36 -21.53
C ALA A 426 12.48 -3.51 -22.30
N SER A 427 12.32 -2.18 -22.30
CA SER A 427 13.21 -1.26 -23.03
C SER A 427 14.61 -1.16 -22.44
N GLY A 428 14.77 -1.47 -21.15
CA GLY A 428 16.01 -1.27 -20.37
C GLY A 428 16.24 0.17 -19.93
N GLN A 429 15.51 1.15 -20.47
CA GLN A 429 15.66 2.58 -20.15
C GLN A 429 14.80 3.03 -18.96
N VAL A 430 13.69 2.32 -18.73
CA VAL A 430 12.79 2.53 -17.58
C VAL A 430 13.10 1.44 -16.56
N THR A 431 13.31 1.87 -15.32
CA THR A 431 13.78 1.01 -14.22
C THR A 431 12.84 1.10 -13.04
N GLY A 432 12.81 0.06 -12.22
CA GLY A 432 11.97 -0.03 -11.02
C GLY A 432 10.69 -0.82 -11.27
N PRO A 433 9.69 -0.69 -10.38
CA PRO A 433 8.44 -1.44 -10.48
C PRO A 433 7.58 -0.96 -11.65
N LEU A 434 7.26 -1.85 -12.58
CA LEU A 434 6.35 -1.64 -13.71
C LEU A 434 5.13 -2.56 -13.57
N THR A 435 3.95 -1.95 -13.37
CA THR A 435 2.69 -2.68 -13.20
C THR A 435 1.96 -2.84 -14.52
N TYR A 436 1.77 -4.08 -14.97
CA TYR A 436 0.88 -4.40 -16.08
C TYR A 436 -0.50 -4.86 -15.57
N ARG A 437 -1.50 -4.82 -16.45
CA ARG A 437 -2.86 -5.29 -16.16
C ARG A 437 -3.33 -6.26 -17.23
N VAL A 438 -3.91 -7.38 -16.81
CA VAL A 438 -4.65 -8.30 -17.68
C VAL A 438 -6.14 -8.14 -17.39
N SER A 439 -6.95 -8.09 -18.43
CA SER A 439 -8.41 -8.02 -18.32
C SER A 439 -9.07 -9.12 -19.15
N VAL A 440 -10.18 -9.66 -18.67
CA VAL A 440 -11.01 -10.62 -19.39
C VAL A 440 -12.43 -10.07 -19.53
N SER A 441 -13.00 -10.23 -20.71
CA SER A 441 -14.42 -10.02 -21.00
C SER A 441 -15.01 -11.32 -21.52
N ALA A 442 -15.98 -11.87 -20.79
CA ALA A 442 -16.56 -13.18 -21.05
C ALA A 442 -18.08 -13.19 -20.80
N PRO A 443 -18.90 -12.49 -21.61
CA PRO A 443 -20.35 -12.43 -21.38
C PRO A 443 -20.98 -13.84 -21.25
N PRO A 444 -21.92 -14.05 -20.30
CA PRO A 444 -22.58 -13.05 -19.47
C PRO A 444 -21.81 -12.66 -18.20
N ALA A 445 -20.60 -13.19 -17.97
CA ALA A 445 -19.80 -12.81 -16.81
C ALA A 445 -19.42 -11.31 -16.88
N PRO A 446 -19.42 -10.60 -15.74
CA PRO A 446 -18.86 -9.26 -15.69
C PRO A 446 -17.37 -9.30 -16.03
N SER A 447 -16.89 -8.26 -16.70
CA SER A 447 -15.46 -8.12 -17.00
C SER A 447 -14.64 -8.10 -15.71
N LYS A 448 -13.47 -8.73 -15.75
CA LYS A 448 -12.57 -8.84 -14.60
C LYS A 448 -11.16 -8.44 -15.01
N SER A 449 -10.39 -7.89 -14.08
CA SER A 449 -8.99 -7.58 -14.32
C SER A 449 -8.12 -7.89 -13.11
N VAL A 450 -6.86 -8.21 -13.37
CA VAL A 450 -5.81 -8.41 -12.37
C VAL A 450 -4.59 -7.61 -12.79
N SER A 451 -3.85 -7.08 -11.81
CA SER A 451 -2.62 -6.33 -12.07
C SER A 451 -1.44 -7.00 -11.35
N ARG A 452 -0.27 -6.98 -11.98
CA ARG A 452 0.96 -7.53 -11.41
C ARG A 452 2.12 -6.60 -11.74
N THR A 453 3.02 -6.47 -10.76
CA THR A 453 4.23 -5.65 -10.89
C THR A 453 5.42 -6.54 -11.23
N MET A 454 6.21 -6.11 -12.21
CA MET A 454 7.54 -6.64 -12.50
C MET A 454 8.57 -5.58 -12.11
N VAL A 455 9.68 -5.97 -11.49
CA VAL A 455 10.78 -5.05 -11.21
C VAL A 455 11.80 -5.14 -12.34
N ILE A 456 12.08 -4.01 -12.98
CA ILE A 456 13.13 -3.91 -13.99
C ILE A 456 14.39 -3.39 -13.33
N ALA A 457 15.52 -4.08 -13.49
CA ALA A 457 16.80 -3.60 -12.99
C ALA A 457 17.32 -2.38 -13.79
N GLY A 458 18.17 -1.59 -13.14
CA GLY A 458 18.90 -0.48 -13.72
C GLY A 458 19.93 -1.01 -14.69
N THR A 459 19.80 -0.61 -15.95
CA THR A 459 20.71 -1.07 -16.99
C THR A 459 21.78 -0.04 -17.28
N ASN A 460 22.70 -0.39 -18.16
CA ASN A 460 23.65 0.56 -18.75
C ASN A 460 23.00 1.45 -19.81
N ARG A 461 21.70 1.32 -20.09
CA ARG A 461 21.00 2.15 -21.07
C ARG A 461 20.20 3.22 -20.35
N LYS A 462 20.41 4.47 -20.72
CA LYS A 462 19.68 5.59 -20.14
C LYS A 462 19.32 6.63 -21.20
N ARG A 463 18.15 7.21 -21.02
CA ARG A 463 17.72 8.41 -21.73
C ARG A 463 17.91 9.61 -20.80
N TYR A 464 18.61 10.63 -21.29
CA TYR A 464 18.81 11.90 -20.62
C TYR A 464 17.98 12.98 -21.31
N GLU A 465 17.27 13.78 -20.53
CA GLU A 465 16.41 14.85 -21.03
C GLU A 465 17.17 16.20 -21.08
N PRO A 466 16.75 17.14 -21.96
CA PRO A 466 17.29 18.50 -21.96
C PRO A 466 17.04 19.20 -20.62
N GLY A 467 17.98 20.05 -20.22
CA GLY A 467 17.94 20.81 -18.97
C GLY A 467 18.63 20.10 -17.80
N PHE A 468 18.29 20.54 -16.59
CA PHE A 468 18.85 19.98 -15.35
C PHE A 468 18.17 18.68 -14.97
N GLN A 469 18.98 17.73 -14.50
CA GLN A 469 18.59 16.42 -14.04
C GLN A 469 19.40 16.08 -12.80
N MET A 470 18.76 15.53 -11.77
CA MET A 470 19.49 15.03 -10.60
C MET A 470 19.66 13.52 -10.75
N ILE A 471 20.90 13.08 -10.98
CA ILE A 471 21.22 11.70 -11.36
C ILE A 471 22.18 11.04 -10.37
N SER A 472 22.28 9.72 -10.45
CA SER A 472 23.32 8.93 -9.80
C SER A 472 23.74 7.78 -10.73
N PHE A 473 24.78 7.04 -10.38
CA PHE A 473 25.19 5.85 -11.14
C PHE A 473 25.27 4.65 -10.20
N PRO A 474 24.50 3.56 -10.44
CA PRO A 474 24.59 2.33 -9.66
C PRO A 474 25.76 1.43 -10.11
N PHE A 475 26.83 2.04 -10.63
CA PHE A 475 27.96 1.37 -11.27
C PHE A 475 29.27 2.05 -10.89
N ASN A 476 30.32 1.24 -10.69
CA ASN A 476 31.69 1.74 -10.65
C ASN A 476 32.09 2.18 -12.05
N LEU A 477 32.43 3.45 -12.21
CA LEU A 477 32.91 4.02 -13.47
C LEU A 477 34.42 3.76 -13.59
N GLN A 478 34.85 3.19 -14.71
CA GLN A 478 36.26 2.90 -15.00
C GLN A 478 36.96 4.05 -15.75
N ASP A 479 36.17 4.97 -16.30
CA ASP A 479 36.60 6.14 -17.07
C ASP A 479 35.91 7.41 -16.55
N ASN A 480 36.28 8.58 -17.08
CA ASN A 480 35.63 9.83 -16.73
C ASN A 480 34.20 9.92 -17.30
N LEU A 481 33.38 10.81 -16.74
CA LEU A 481 31.97 10.93 -17.07
C LEU A 481 31.71 11.21 -18.56
N ALA A 482 32.57 11.99 -19.22
CA ALA A 482 32.43 12.30 -20.64
C ALA A 482 32.58 11.03 -21.49
N GLN A 483 33.60 10.21 -21.20
CA GLN A 483 33.82 8.92 -21.87
C GLN A 483 32.69 7.92 -21.58
N VAL A 484 32.26 7.82 -20.32
CA VAL A 484 31.17 6.92 -19.91
C VAL A 484 29.86 7.26 -20.64
N LEU A 485 29.53 8.56 -20.75
CA LEU A 485 28.34 9.04 -21.46
C LEU A 485 28.46 8.98 -22.99
N GLY A 486 29.68 8.90 -23.52
CA GLY A 486 29.97 9.01 -24.95
C GLY A 486 29.82 10.44 -25.48
N LEU A 487 30.12 11.45 -24.66
CA LEU A 487 29.96 12.87 -24.96
C LEU A 487 31.28 13.64 -24.82
N SER A 488 31.39 14.82 -25.44
CA SER A 488 32.45 15.78 -25.13
C SER A 488 32.09 16.60 -23.88
N THR A 489 33.11 17.18 -23.23
CA THR A 489 32.92 18.01 -22.02
C THR A 489 32.17 19.32 -22.28
N GLU A 490 31.95 19.69 -23.54
CA GLU A 490 31.17 20.89 -23.93
C GLU A 490 29.67 20.57 -24.08
N GLN A 491 29.31 19.29 -24.20
CA GLN A 491 27.93 18.85 -24.42
C GLN A 491 27.14 18.62 -23.13
N PHE A 492 27.78 18.75 -21.97
CA PHE A 492 27.11 18.63 -20.67
C PHE A 492 27.87 19.40 -19.58
N SER A 493 27.18 19.69 -18.48
CA SER A 493 27.82 20.19 -17.25
C SER A 493 27.41 19.31 -16.06
N ALA A 494 28.39 18.78 -15.33
CA ALA A 494 28.16 17.97 -14.15
C ALA A 494 28.66 18.68 -12.89
N ARG A 495 27.82 18.74 -11.84
CA ARG A 495 28.16 19.41 -10.58
C ARG A 495 27.68 18.61 -9.38
N THR A 496 28.47 18.61 -8.31
CA THR A 496 28.06 18.11 -6.99
C THR A 496 28.02 19.24 -5.98
N TRP A 497 27.19 19.09 -4.96
CA TRP A 497 27.22 19.91 -3.78
C TRP A 497 28.31 19.47 -2.82
N VAL A 498 29.03 20.43 -2.25
CA VAL A 498 30.06 20.19 -1.23
C VAL A 498 29.54 20.77 0.09
N PRO A 499 29.03 19.93 1.03
CA PRO A 499 28.37 20.39 2.24
C PRO A 499 29.24 21.32 3.09
N GLU A 500 30.53 21.03 3.21
CA GLU A 500 31.48 21.77 4.04
C GLU A 500 31.76 23.18 3.50
N ARG A 501 31.58 23.38 2.20
CA ARG A 501 31.82 24.67 1.51
C ARG A 501 30.54 25.39 1.13
N ASN A 502 29.38 24.76 1.34
CA ASN A 502 28.06 25.30 1.02
C ASN A 502 27.96 25.85 -0.42
N ARG A 503 28.53 25.12 -1.40
CA ARG A 503 28.54 25.50 -2.81
C ARG A 503 28.58 24.29 -3.75
N TYR A 504 28.18 24.51 -4.99
CA TYR A 504 28.36 23.54 -6.07
C TYR A 504 29.78 23.60 -6.64
N GLU A 505 30.35 22.43 -6.94
CA GLU A 505 31.64 22.28 -7.63
C GLU A 505 31.49 21.36 -8.85
N ALA A 506 32.26 21.62 -9.90
CA ALA A 506 32.27 20.79 -11.09
C ALA A 506 32.92 19.43 -10.81
N ILE A 507 32.39 18.37 -11.41
CA ILE A 507 32.90 17.02 -11.24
C ILE A 507 33.10 16.34 -12.60
N THR A 508 34.06 15.42 -12.65
CA THR A 508 34.36 14.60 -13.83
C THR A 508 34.23 13.10 -13.57
N SER A 509 33.98 12.72 -12.31
CA SER A 509 33.75 11.35 -11.87
C SER A 509 32.74 11.35 -10.72
N ILE A 510 32.12 10.20 -10.50
CA ILE A 510 31.20 9.95 -9.39
C ILE A 510 31.37 8.52 -8.91
N VAL A 511 31.14 8.33 -7.62
CA VAL A 511 31.12 7.02 -6.98
C VAL A 511 29.67 6.60 -6.69
N PRO A 512 29.35 5.31 -6.75
CA PRO A 512 28.03 4.81 -6.35
C PRO A 512 27.65 5.28 -4.95
N GLY A 513 26.36 5.50 -4.71
CA GLY A 513 25.83 6.01 -3.44
C GLY A 513 25.71 7.54 -3.39
N HIS A 514 26.35 8.27 -4.30
CA HIS A 514 26.26 9.73 -4.38
C HIS A 514 25.38 10.18 -5.54
N GLY A 515 24.75 11.35 -5.38
CA GLY A 515 23.99 12.03 -6.44
C GLY A 515 24.77 13.19 -7.03
N MET A 516 24.37 13.66 -8.22
CA MET A 516 24.90 14.86 -8.86
C MET A 516 23.82 15.59 -9.66
N TRP A 517 24.12 16.83 -10.05
CA TRP A 517 23.45 17.50 -11.14
C TRP A 517 24.13 17.21 -12.47
N LEU A 518 23.33 16.83 -13.47
CA LEU A 518 23.71 16.80 -14.87
C LEU A 518 22.85 17.81 -15.63
N PHE A 519 23.48 18.70 -16.38
CA PHE A 519 22.82 19.62 -17.30
C PHE A 519 23.13 19.22 -18.73
N MET A 520 22.07 19.07 -19.53
CA MET A 520 22.15 18.83 -20.97
C MET A 520 21.60 20.07 -21.72
N PRO A 521 22.41 20.75 -22.57
CA PRO A 521 21.98 21.97 -23.25
C PRO A 521 20.97 21.69 -24.38
N ASP A 522 21.15 20.58 -25.10
CA ASP A 522 20.42 20.23 -26.32
C ASP A 522 19.38 19.11 -26.09
N THR A 523 18.75 18.65 -27.19
CA THR A 523 17.71 17.60 -27.24
C THR A 523 18.01 16.34 -26.44
N ALA A 524 16.95 15.64 -26.05
CA ALA A 524 17.04 14.35 -25.35
C ALA A 524 17.99 13.37 -26.06
N PHE A 525 18.77 12.66 -25.26
CA PHE A 525 19.86 11.80 -25.73
C PHE A 525 19.74 10.40 -25.10
N ASP A 526 19.62 9.39 -25.96
CA ASP A 526 19.68 7.98 -25.59
C ASP A 526 21.13 7.50 -25.66
N THR A 527 21.65 6.94 -24.57
CA THR A 527 23.01 6.40 -24.51
C THR A 527 23.06 5.03 -23.87
N THR A 528 24.12 4.29 -24.23
CA THR A 528 24.53 3.08 -23.54
C THR A 528 25.87 3.39 -22.87
N LEU A 529 25.85 3.45 -21.54
CA LEU A 529 27.00 3.71 -20.70
C LEU A 529 28.10 2.67 -20.98
N SER A 530 29.29 3.16 -21.29
CA SER A 530 30.50 2.36 -21.51
C SER A 530 31.41 2.41 -20.29
N SER A 531 32.37 1.49 -20.20
CA SER A 531 33.38 1.48 -19.12
C SER A 531 32.79 1.47 -17.71
N ILE A 532 31.76 0.65 -17.48
CA ILE A 532 31.10 0.49 -16.19
C ILE A 532 31.28 -0.91 -15.63
N GLN A 533 31.23 -1.04 -14.30
CA GLN A 533 31.15 -2.32 -13.61
C GLN A 533 30.04 -2.28 -12.54
N GLN A 534 29.24 -3.34 -12.46
CA GLN A 534 28.23 -3.46 -11.40
C GLN A 534 28.90 -3.49 -10.02
N VAL A 535 28.33 -2.74 -9.09
CA VAL A 535 28.73 -2.78 -7.67
C VAL A 535 28.50 -4.18 -7.13
N GLN A 536 29.56 -4.79 -6.60
CA GLN A 536 29.50 -6.14 -6.04
C GLN A 536 28.67 -6.16 -4.76
N GLY A 537 28.15 -7.33 -4.38
CA GLY A 537 27.49 -7.48 -3.09
C GLY A 537 26.06 -6.95 -3.02
N THR A 538 25.42 -6.57 -4.13
CA THR A 538 24.02 -6.06 -4.20
C THR A 538 23.02 -6.87 -3.37
N PHE A 539 23.31 -8.14 -3.16
CA PHE A 539 22.43 -9.12 -2.59
C PHE A 539 22.84 -9.61 -1.21
N ASN A 540 24.08 -9.36 -0.78
CA ASN A 540 24.67 -9.98 0.41
C ASN A 540 25.30 -8.94 1.32
N ASP A 541 25.80 -7.85 0.75
CA ASP A 541 26.62 -6.87 1.43
C ASP A 541 25.87 -5.55 1.60
N THR A 542 26.29 -4.79 2.60
CA THR A 542 25.88 -3.40 2.77
C THR A 542 26.85 -2.49 2.00
N TYR A 543 26.32 -1.46 1.35
CA TYR A 543 27.15 -0.40 0.77
C TYR A 543 27.07 0.84 1.67
N THR A 544 28.20 1.38 2.09
CA THR A 544 28.24 2.49 3.07
C THR A 544 28.90 3.72 2.47
N ILE A 545 28.30 4.89 2.69
CA ILE A 545 28.88 6.19 2.35
C ILE A 545 28.95 7.07 3.60
N ARG A 546 29.98 7.90 3.67
CA ARG A 546 30.12 8.91 4.73
C ARG A 546 29.44 10.20 4.28
N LEU A 547 28.55 10.73 5.13
CA LEU A 547 27.87 11.99 4.89
C LEU A 547 28.10 12.95 6.06
N THR A 548 28.12 14.25 5.76
CA THR A 548 28.41 15.29 6.75
C THR A 548 27.16 16.09 7.08
N LYS A 549 27.16 16.78 8.21
CA LYS A 549 26.07 17.65 8.64
C LYS A 549 25.71 18.66 7.53
N GLY A 550 24.42 18.81 7.26
CA GLY A 550 23.89 19.69 6.22
C GLY A 550 23.24 18.93 5.07
N TRP A 551 23.13 19.59 3.92
CA TRP A 551 22.54 19.01 2.71
C TRP A 551 23.51 18.09 2.01
N ASN A 552 23.08 16.87 1.68
CA ASN A 552 23.90 15.87 0.98
C ASN A 552 23.15 15.31 -0.23
N GLN A 553 23.86 15.19 -1.35
CA GLN A 553 23.37 14.49 -2.53
C GLN A 553 23.70 13.00 -2.42
N ILE A 554 22.68 12.16 -2.43
CA ILE A 554 22.81 10.70 -2.40
C ILE A 554 22.23 10.09 -3.68
N GLY A 555 22.62 8.85 -3.96
CA GLY A 555 22.13 8.06 -5.07
C GLY A 555 21.97 6.61 -4.65
N ASN A 556 21.19 5.82 -5.38
CA ASN A 556 21.12 4.39 -5.11
C ASN A 556 22.36 3.69 -5.71
N PRO A 557 23.21 3.04 -4.90
CA PRO A 557 24.37 2.30 -5.41
C PRO A 557 23.98 0.98 -6.11
N TRP A 558 22.77 0.50 -5.89
CA TRP A 558 22.26 -0.75 -6.46
C TRP A 558 21.49 -0.53 -7.73
N VAL A 559 21.52 -1.53 -8.63
CA VAL A 559 20.70 -1.55 -9.85
C VAL A 559 19.23 -1.91 -9.57
N TYR A 560 18.80 -2.02 -8.32
CA TYR A 560 17.39 -2.26 -7.97
C TYR A 560 16.88 -1.15 -7.09
N SER A 561 15.62 -0.75 -7.30
CA SER A 561 14.96 0.23 -6.43
C SER A 561 14.94 -0.26 -4.98
N LEU A 562 15.26 0.63 -4.05
CA LEU A 562 15.34 0.34 -2.62
C LEU A 562 14.42 1.32 -1.85
N PRO A 563 13.49 0.85 -1.00
CA PRO A 563 12.75 1.74 -0.12
C PRO A 563 13.71 2.47 0.83
N TRP A 564 13.69 3.80 0.84
CA TRP A 564 14.66 4.58 1.63
C TRP A 564 14.47 4.38 3.13
N GLY A 565 13.26 3.99 3.57
CA GLY A 565 12.94 3.46 4.90
C GLY A 565 13.88 2.37 5.41
N GLN A 566 14.46 1.58 4.51
CA GLN A 566 15.33 0.45 4.86
C GLN A 566 16.79 0.85 5.12
N LEU A 567 17.14 2.12 4.87
CA LEU A 567 18.48 2.63 5.16
C LEU A 567 18.77 2.55 6.66
N VAL A 568 20.00 2.14 6.97
CA VAL A 568 20.53 2.10 8.33
C VAL A 568 21.66 3.10 8.40
N MET A 569 21.86 3.73 9.55
CA MET A 569 22.98 4.64 9.73
C MET A 569 23.63 4.51 11.10
N VAL A 570 24.88 4.97 11.18
CA VAL A 570 25.60 5.16 12.43
C VAL A 570 25.85 6.65 12.58
N ALA A 571 25.43 7.22 13.70
CA ALA A 571 25.66 8.64 13.98
C ALA A 571 27.12 8.84 14.41
N GLY A 572 27.79 9.86 13.88
CA GLY A 572 29.18 10.15 14.22
C GLY A 572 29.40 10.48 15.71
N GLU A 573 28.35 10.95 16.39
CA GLU A 573 28.34 11.24 17.82
C GLU A 573 28.10 9.99 18.70
N ASP A 574 27.57 8.91 18.14
CA ASP A 574 27.39 7.60 18.80
C ASP A 574 27.75 6.47 17.83
N PRO A 575 29.06 6.19 17.64
CA PRO A 575 29.51 5.16 16.71
C PRO A 575 29.23 3.73 17.21
N THR A 576 28.68 3.56 18.42
CA THR A 576 28.46 2.24 19.03
C THR A 576 27.12 1.62 18.64
N ARG A 577 26.23 2.41 18.02
CA ARG A 577 24.85 2.01 17.73
C ARG A 577 24.48 2.27 16.27
N THR A 578 23.86 1.28 15.66
CA THR A 578 23.14 1.44 14.39
C THR A 578 21.71 1.93 14.65
N LEU A 579 21.22 2.80 13.77
CA LEU A 579 19.87 3.35 13.80
C LEU A 579 19.16 3.05 12.50
N THR A 580 17.90 2.62 12.59
CA THR A 580 16.98 2.68 11.45
C THR A 580 16.73 4.13 11.05
N LEU A 581 16.30 4.36 9.82
CA LEU A 581 15.91 5.70 9.39
C LEU A 581 14.82 6.30 10.29
N ALA A 582 13.80 5.53 10.66
CA ALA A 582 12.74 5.99 11.55
C ALA A 582 13.26 6.43 12.92
N GLU A 583 14.16 5.64 13.54
CA GLU A 583 14.80 6.02 14.80
C GLU A 583 15.67 7.28 14.65
N ALA A 584 16.43 7.39 13.57
CA ALA A 584 17.30 8.54 13.33
C ALA A 584 16.50 9.83 13.09
N VAL A 585 15.34 9.74 12.43
CA VAL A 585 14.38 10.84 12.29
C VAL A 585 13.83 11.25 13.65
N ASN A 586 13.38 10.28 14.46
CA ASN A 586 12.83 10.55 15.79
C ASN A 586 13.86 11.17 16.75
N ARG A 587 15.14 10.85 16.57
CA ARG A 587 16.26 11.44 17.32
C ARG A 587 16.75 12.77 16.75
N GLY A 588 16.20 13.22 15.63
CA GLY A 588 16.60 14.46 14.98
C GLY A 588 17.99 14.42 14.35
N ILE A 589 18.55 13.24 14.04
CA ILE A 589 19.86 13.08 13.40
C ILE A 589 19.78 13.38 11.89
N ILE A 590 18.68 12.99 11.27
CA ILE A 590 18.36 13.16 9.85
C ILE A 590 16.94 13.71 9.74
N ARG A 591 16.68 14.58 8.76
CA ARG A 591 15.32 14.98 8.43
C ARG A 591 14.61 13.84 7.71
N GLY A 592 13.39 13.52 8.13
CA GLY A 592 12.56 12.44 7.58
C GLY A 592 11.98 12.72 6.20
N VAL A 593 12.76 13.37 5.32
CA VAL A 593 12.33 13.80 4.01
C VAL A 593 13.39 13.47 2.96
N LEU A 594 12.96 12.79 1.91
CA LEU A 594 13.72 12.51 0.71
C LEU A 594 13.28 13.46 -0.39
N TYR A 595 14.20 14.22 -0.98
CA TYR A 595 13.90 15.13 -2.08
C TYR A 595 14.53 14.62 -3.37
N TYR A 596 13.89 14.89 -4.50
CA TYR A 596 14.40 14.55 -5.83
C TYR A 596 13.92 15.56 -6.85
N TRP A 597 14.66 15.66 -7.94
CA TRP A 597 14.25 16.45 -9.10
C TRP A 597 13.34 15.61 -9.99
N ASP A 598 12.20 16.17 -10.40
CA ASP A 598 11.34 15.57 -11.40
C ASP A 598 11.63 16.17 -12.77
N GLU A 599 12.20 15.39 -13.67
CA GLU A 599 12.63 15.87 -14.99
C GLU A 599 11.44 16.25 -15.89
N PHE A 600 10.26 15.66 -15.63
CA PHE A 600 9.04 15.91 -16.40
C PHE A 600 8.40 17.25 -16.04
N SER A 601 8.16 17.53 -14.75
CA SER A 601 7.64 18.84 -14.31
C SER A 601 8.72 19.90 -14.07
N ARG A 602 10.01 19.53 -14.17
CA ARG A 602 11.17 20.42 -13.96
C ARG A 602 11.14 21.15 -12.62
N GLU A 603 10.75 20.45 -11.57
CA GLU A 603 10.66 20.98 -10.20
C GLU A 603 11.19 19.95 -9.18
N TYR A 604 11.51 20.42 -7.98
CA TYR A 604 11.79 19.53 -6.86
C TYR A 604 10.50 18.92 -6.32
N LYS A 605 10.53 17.62 -6.05
CA LYS A 605 9.51 16.87 -5.30
C LYS A 605 10.11 16.26 -4.05
N PHE A 606 9.28 16.00 -3.06
CA PHE A 606 9.71 15.37 -1.83
C PHE A 606 8.77 14.26 -1.37
N SER A 607 9.28 13.37 -0.52
CA SER A 607 8.49 12.35 0.15
C SER A 607 8.97 12.18 1.59
N SER A 608 8.03 12.16 2.53
CA SER A 608 8.25 11.71 3.91
C SER A 608 7.79 10.27 4.13
N ASP A 609 7.28 9.61 3.08
CA ASP A 609 6.85 8.22 3.13
C ASP A 609 8.09 7.31 3.11
N LEU A 610 8.29 6.54 4.18
CA LEU A 610 9.42 5.61 4.32
C LEU A 610 9.41 4.49 3.27
N THR A 611 8.28 4.25 2.59
CA THR A 611 8.18 3.30 1.48
C THR A 611 8.63 3.89 0.14
N ALA A 612 8.92 5.20 0.06
CA ALA A 612 9.41 5.83 -1.16
C ALA A 612 10.70 5.18 -1.67
N LEU A 613 10.79 4.99 -2.98
CA LEU A 613 11.88 4.25 -3.59
C LEU A 613 13.04 5.17 -4.00
N LEU A 614 14.25 4.78 -3.59
CA LEU A 614 15.50 5.19 -4.21
C LEU A 614 15.65 4.40 -5.50
N ASN A 615 15.31 5.01 -6.62
CA ASN A 615 15.47 4.43 -7.93
C ASN A 615 16.93 4.57 -8.38
N PRO A 616 17.51 3.53 -8.99
CA PRO A 616 18.80 3.66 -9.68
C PRO A 616 18.73 4.75 -10.76
N HIS A 617 19.88 5.33 -11.08
CA HIS A 617 20.05 6.42 -12.04
C HIS A 617 19.46 7.78 -11.62
N ARG A 618 18.79 7.86 -10.47
CA ARG A 618 18.25 9.11 -9.92
C ARG A 618 19.08 9.58 -8.72
N GLY A 619 19.32 10.87 -8.65
CA GLY A 619 19.92 11.54 -7.50
C GLY A 619 18.86 12.08 -6.55
N TYR A 620 19.20 12.14 -5.28
CA TYR A 620 18.31 12.55 -4.20
C TYR A 620 19.03 13.49 -3.25
N TRP A 621 18.27 14.32 -2.55
CA TRP A 621 18.77 15.06 -1.40
C TRP A 621 18.25 14.46 -0.11
N ILE A 622 19.12 14.51 0.90
CA ILE A 622 18.75 14.38 2.31
C ILE A 622 19.42 15.51 3.10
N LYS A 623 18.82 15.87 4.24
CA LYS A 623 19.41 16.83 5.18
C LYS A 623 19.75 16.15 6.49
N LEU A 624 20.99 16.35 6.93
CA LEU A 624 21.54 15.79 8.15
C LEU A 624 21.78 16.87 9.20
N ASN A 625 21.46 16.56 10.45
CA ASN A 625 21.77 17.41 11.60
C ASN A 625 23.09 17.00 12.29
N SER A 626 23.56 15.78 12.03
CA SER A 626 24.84 15.22 12.49
C SER A 626 25.58 14.54 11.34
N ASN A 627 26.90 14.35 11.45
CA ASN A 627 27.65 13.50 10.52
C ASN A 627 27.19 12.04 10.69
N ILE A 628 27.05 11.29 9.59
CA ILE A 628 26.63 9.87 9.65
C ILE A 628 27.43 9.00 8.67
N ASP A 629 27.55 7.72 9.00
CA ASP A 629 27.76 6.67 8.02
C ASP A 629 26.38 6.15 7.58
N LEU A 630 26.01 6.38 6.31
CA LEU A 630 24.77 5.91 5.74
C LEU A 630 25.00 4.57 5.04
N SER A 631 24.25 3.54 5.43
CA SER A 631 24.36 2.18 4.94
C SER A 631 23.12 1.78 4.13
N PHE A 632 23.34 1.49 2.85
CA PHE A 632 22.39 0.86 1.95
C PHE A 632 22.39 -0.64 2.21
N PRO A 633 21.25 -1.25 2.62
CA PRO A 633 21.18 -2.68 2.78
C PRO A 633 21.23 -3.40 1.42
N PRO A 634 21.52 -4.70 1.42
CA PRO A 634 21.34 -5.55 0.24
C PRO A 634 19.88 -5.58 -0.24
N ILE A 635 19.63 -6.15 -1.43
CA ILE A 635 18.31 -6.22 -2.07
C ILE A 635 17.59 -7.56 -1.81
N PHE A 636 16.28 -7.47 -1.58
CA PHE A 636 15.42 -8.56 -1.07
C PHE A 636 14.30 -9.00 -2.01
N ILE A 637 14.37 -8.63 -3.28
CA ILE A 637 13.23 -8.86 -4.17
C ILE A 637 13.22 -10.35 -4.54
N PRO A 638 12.13 -11.10 -4.28
CA PRO A 638 12.04 -12.49 -4.71
C PRO A 638 12.22 -12.62 -6.23
N GLY A 639 12.92 -13.66 -6.66
CA GLY A 639 13.35 -13.90 -8.04
C GLY A 639 14.55 -13.08 -8.53
N SER A 640 15.25 -12.33 -7.66
CA SER A 640 16.46 -11.58 -8.05
C SER A 640 17.78 -12.27 -7.67
N GLY A 641 18.81 -12.14 -8.51
CA GLY A 641 20.21 -12.49 -8.19
C GLY A 641 20.53 -13.99 -8.04
N GLN A 642 21.73 -14.31 -7.54
CA GLN A 642 22.09 -15.65 -7.03
C GLN A 642 22.28 -15.60 -5.49
N SER A 643 21.93 -16.71 -4.83
CA SER A 643 21.65 -16.85 -3.40
C SER A 643 22.59 -16.13 -2.43
N GLY A 644 21.97 -15.37 -1.53
CA GLY A 644 22.47 -15.10 -0.19
C GLY A 644 21.43 -14.34 0.64
N THR A 645 21.54 -14.54 1.95
CA THR A 645 20.53 -14.27 2.96
C THR A 645 20.74 -12.93 3.64
N PRO A 646 19.79 -11.96 3.58
CA PRO A 646 20.02 -10.68 4.24
C PRO A 646 18.87 -10.25 5.22
N ARG A 647 19.10 -9.25 6.08
CA ARG A 647 18.32 -8.78 7.29
C ARG A 647 17.50 -7.50 7.10
N SER A 648 16.47 -7.18 7.94
CA SER A 648 15.91 -5.88 8.56
C SER A 648 14.63 -5.01 8.15
N ALA A 649 13.69 -4.83 9.10
CA ALA A 649 12.91 -3.60 9.50
C ALA A 649 11.83 -2.85 8.63
N LEU A 650 10.84 -2.28 9.37
CA LEU A 650 9.42 -1.88 9.09
C LEU A 650 9.15 -0.34 9.19
N PRO A 651 7.98 0.25 8.79
CA PRO A 651 6.91 0.70 9.76
C PRO A 651 5.45 1.02 9.24
N GLU A 652 4.56 1.51 10.14
CA GLU A 652 3.06 1.75 10.11
C GLU A 652 2.55 3.22 9.84
N PRO A 653 1.22 3.50 9.66
CA PRO A 653 0.62 4.88 9.56
C PRO A 653 -0.61 5.26 10.48
N MET A 654 -0.98 6.56 10.56
CA MET A 654 -2.08 7.18 11.39
C MET A 654 -2.95 8.32 10.71
N THR A 655 -3.99 8.86 11.41
CA THR A 655 -5.32 9.42 10.98
C THR A 655 -5.64 10.96 11.23
N LYS A 656 -6.90 11.34 11.60
CA LYS A 656 -7.68 12.62 11.41
C LYS A 656 -7.24 13.83 12.31
N ASN A 657 -7.57 15.08 11.90
CA ASN A 657 -7.00 16.40 12.33
C ASN A 657 -5.66 16.75 11.69
N ASN A 658 -5.44 16.19 10.51
CA ASN A 658 -4.21 16.20 9.76
C ASN A 658 -4.56 16.59 8.31
N TRP A 659 -4.38 17.86 7.93
CA TRP A 659 -4.69 18.34 6.58
C TRP A 659 -3.62 19.31 6.07
N LYS A 660 -3.50 19.39 4.74
CA LYS A 660 -2.52 20.24 4.03
C LYS A 660 -3.21 21.02 2.89
N LEU A 661 -2.94 22.31 2.78
CA LEU A 661 -3.26 23.19 1.65
C LEU A 661 -2.03 23.28 0.74
N GLN A 662 -2.21 23.04 -0.55
CA GLN A 662 -1.18 23.23 -1.56
C GLN A 662 -1.28 24.63 -2.14
N VAL A 663 -0.14 25.33 -2.25
CA VAL A 663 0.00 26.60 -2.97
C VAL A 663 0.94 26.36 -4.15
N VAL A 664 0.53 26.76 -5.34
CA VAL A 664 1.27 26.52 -6.59
C VAL A 664 1.57 27.85 -7.26
N ALA A 665 2.82 28.11 -7.61
CA ALA A 665 3.22 29.21 -8.47
C ALA A 665 3.44 28.72 -9.90
N ASN A 666 2.95 29.47 -10.88
CA ASN A 666 3.13 29.20 -12.30
C ASN A 666 3.57 30.47 -13.04
N MET A 667 4.61 30.35 -13.88
CA MET A 667 5.12 31.41 -14.74
C MET A 667 5.48 30.81 -16.11
N GLY A 668 4.59 30.98 -17.09
CA GLY A 668 4.73 30.33 -18.40
C GLY A 668 4.72 28.80 -18.28
N ASP A 669 5.82 28.15 -18.70
CA ASP A 669 6.00 26.69 -18.58
C ASP A 669 6.67 26.27 -17.25
N LEU A 670 7.09 27.22 -16.42
CA LEU A 670 7.70 26.94 -15.11
C LEU A 670 6.63 26.82 -14.04
N ILE A 671 6.77 25.80 -13.19
CA ILE A 671 5.85 25.49 -12.10
C ILE A 671 6.67 25.23 -10.84
N ASP A 672 6.21 25.78 -9.71
CA ASP A 672 6.61 25.38 -8.38
C ASP A 672 5.35 24.97 -7.60
N SER A 673 5.10 23.66 -7.52
CA SER A 673 3.86 23.11 -6.98
C SER A 673 4.00 22.47 -5.60
N GLN A 674 5.23 22.28 -5.10
CA GLN A 674 5.47 21.43 -3.93
C GLN A 674 5.50 22.23 -2.63
N ASN A 675 4.56 23.17 -2.47
CA ASN A 675 4.47 24.05 -1.31
C ASN A 675 3.19 23.78 -0.52
N PHE A 676 3.36 23.31 0.72
CA PHE A 676 2.25 22.85 1.56
C PHE A 676 2.22 23.56 2.91
N ILE A 677 1.10 24.22 3.21
CA ILE A 677 0.83 24.74 4.55
C ILE A 677 -0.28 23.92 5.20
N GLY A 678 -0.26 23.69 6.50
CA GLY A 678 -1.30 22.86 7.10
C GLY A 678 -1.22 22.71 8.59
N ILE A 679 -2.10 21.89 9.15
CA ILE A 679 -2.09 21.58 10.57
C ILE A 679 -2.04 20.07 10.81
N SER A 680 -1.33 19.69 11.85
CA SER A 680 -1.21 18.31 12.31
C SER A 680 -1.36 18.24 13.83
N PRO A 681 -1.93 17.17 14.41
CA PRO A 681 -1.96 16.97 15.85
C PRO A 681 -0.56 16.73 16.43
N ASN A 682 0.38 16.32 15.57
CA ASN A 682 1.76 16.00 15.93
C ASN A 682 2.72 17.17 15.65
N ALA A 683 2.22 18.30 15.13
CA ALA A 683 3.00 19.51 14.92
C ALA A 683 3.03 20.36 16.18
N GLN A 684 4.13 21.07 16.40
CA GLN A 684 4.35 22.00 17.49
C GLN A 684 4.25 23.46 17.01
N SER A 685 4.36 24.41 17.93
CA SER A 685 4.46 25.83 17.58
C SER A 685 5.94 26.17 17.33
N GLY A 686 6.29 26.59 16.11
CA GLY A 686 7.68 26.85 15.67
C GLY A 686 8.19 25.79 14.68
N VAL A 687 9.49 25.84 14.33
CA VAL A 687 10.09 24.88 13.38
C VAL A 687 10.25 23.50 14.03
N ASP A 688 9.68 22.45 13.44
CA ASP A 688 9.70 21.10 13.98
C ASP A 688 10.14 20.01 12.96
N SER A 689 9.84 18.74 13.23
CA SER A 689 10.18 17.59 12.37
C SER A 689 9.23 17.35 11.20
N LEU A 690 8.05 17.99 11.22
CA LEU A 690 7.03 17.95 10.18
C LEU A 690 7.19 19.10 9.18
N ASP A 691 7.99 20.10 9.49
CA ASP A 691 8.41 21.11 8.53
C ASP A 691 9.46 20.57 7.56
N VAL A 692 9.32 20.95 6.29
CA VAL A 692 10.14 20.47 5.19
C VAL A 692 10.93 21.65 4.64
N GLU A 693 12.20 21.75 4.99
CA GLU A 693 13.11 22.79 4.49
C GLU A 693 13.35 22.62 2.98
N GLU A 694 13.52 23.72 2.26
CA GLU A 694 13.93 23.64 0.85
C GLU A 694 15.36 23.14 0.70
N PRO A 695 15.60 22.19 -0.22
CA PRO A 695 16.95 21.81 -0.60
C PRO A 695 17.70 22.99 -1.23
N PRO A 696 19.05 22.92 -1.37
CA PRO A 696 19.80 23.97 -2.03
C PRO A 696 19.20 24.28 -3.40
N ALA A 697 19.03 25.58 -3.68
CA ALA A 697 18.32 26.06 -4.85
C ALA A 697 18.83 25.36 -6.12
N GLY A 698 17.88 24.90 -6.93
CA GLY A 698 18.15 24.46 -8.29
C GLY A 698 18.44 25.66 -9.19
N PHE A 699 18.53 25.42 -10.49
CA PHE A 699 18.83 26.46 -11.48
C PHE A 699 17.56 27.00 -12.18
N ASN A 700 16.45 27.10 -11.46
CA ASN A 700 15.17 27.59 -12.01
C ASN A 700 14.94 29.07 -11.70
N ASP A 701 14.29 29.76 -12.64
CA ASP A 701 13.92 31.18 -12.55
C ASP A 701 12.59 31.45 -11.83
N LEU A 702 11.93 30.40 -11.31
CA LEU A 702 10.72 30.47 -10.48
C LEU A 702 10.90 29.64 -9.22
N ASN A 703 10.65 30.23 -8.06
CA ASN A 703 10.72 29.57 -6.75
C ASN A 703 9.69 30.20 -5.81
N LEU A 704 8.88 29.38 -5.15
CA LEU A 704 8.01 29.77 -4.04
C LEU A 704 8.57 29.12 -2.79
N SER A 705 8.83 29.92 -1.75
CA SER A 705 9.31 29.43 -0.45
C SER A 705 8.44 29.87 0.70
N LEU A 706 8.02 28.92 1.54
CA LEU A 706 7.43 29.23 2.83
C LEU A 706 8.50 29.75 3.79
N MET A 707 8.13 30.71 4.64
CA MET A 707 9.03 31.42 5.54
C MET A 707 8.50 31.38 6.98
N PRO A 708 8.66 30.26 7.71
CA PRO A 708 8.20 30.12 9.08
C PRO A 708 8.90 31.09 10.05
N SER A 709 10.14 31.49 9.71
CA SER A 709 10.90 32.52 10.42
C SER A 709 11.60 33.44 9.43
N LEU A 710 11.13 34.69 9.36
CA LEU A 710 11.72 35.75 8.53
C LEU A 710 13.16 36.09 8.94
N GLU A 711 13.53 35.86 10.20
CA GLU A 711 14.89 36.12 10.71
C GLU A 711 15.91 35.07 10.22
N SER A 712 15.47 33.83 10.03
CA SER A 712 16.36 32.72 9.61
C SER A 712 16.76 32.78 8.14
N GLY A 713 15.91 33.40 7.29
CA GLY A 713 16.07 33.43 5.84
C GLY A 713 16.00 32.06 5.13
N GLN A 714 15.72 30.97 5.85
CA GLN A 714 15.62 29.61 5.30
C GLN A 714 14.22 29.37 4.73
N GLY A 715 14.16 28.99 3.44
CA GLY A 715 12.91 28.61 2.77
C GLY A 715 12.46 27.18 3.11
N TYR A 716 11.16 26.95 3.06
CA TYR A 716 10.50 25.68 3.34
C TYR A 716 9.50 25.31 2.24
N MET A 717 9.46 24.03 1.87
CA MET A 717 8.45 23.42 1.01
C MET A 717 7.20 23.04 1.80
N GLN A 718 7.31 22.83 3.12
CA GLN A 718 6.17 22.55 3.98
C GLN A 718 6.33 23.22 5.35
N ASP A 719 5.25 23.84 5.82
CA ASP A 719 5.09 24.39 7.19
C ASP A 719 3.80 23.78 7.78
N LEU A 720 3.93 22.88 8.76
CA LEU A 720 2.79 22.31 9.48
C LEU A 720 2.78 22.80 10.92
N ARG A 721 1.64 23.34 11.36
CA ARG A 721 1.50 23.90 12.71
C ARG A 721 0.55 23.08 13.58
N SER A 722 0.68 23.28 14.90
CA SER A 722 -0.19 22.66 15.90
C SER A 722 -1.67 22.82 15.54
N ALA A 723 -2.40 21.69 15.52
CA ALA A 723 -3.85 21.69 15.30
C ALA A 723 -4.65 22.29 16.49
N SER A 724 -3.99 22.65 17.58
CA SER A 724 -4.63 23.16 18.80
C SER A 724 -4.96 24.66 18.74
N ASP A 725 -4.31 25.40 17.85
CA ASP A 725 -4.47 26.85 17.76
C ASP A 725 -5.85 27.25 17.16
N ALA A 726 -6.21 28.52 17.32
CA ALA A 726 -7.46 29.08 16.77
C ALA A 726 -7.25 29.83 15.45
N ARG A 727 -6.01 30.28 15.20
CA ARG A 727 -5.56 31.04 14.03
C ARG A 727 -4.15 30.62 13.63
N TRP A 728 -3.89 30.54 12.33
CA TRP A 728 -2.59 30.24 11.75
C TRP A 728 -2.23 31.26 10.66
N GLU A 729 -0.98 31.70 10.63
CA GLU A 729 -0.48 32.64 9.62
C GLU A 729 0.81 32.14 8.96
N TYR A 730 0.79 31.93 7.64
CA TYR A 730 1.94 31.43 6.88
C TYR A 730 2.47 32.53 5.97
N ASP A 731 3.68 33.01 6.21
CA ASP A 731 4.38 33.91 5.30
C ASP A 731 5.11 33.09 4.23
N PHE A 732 5.10 33.57 2.99
CA PHE A 732 5.86 32.95 1.89
C PHE A 732 6.31 33.99 0.88
N VAL A 733 7.36 33.67 0.14
CA VAL A 733 7.95 34.52 -0.88
C VAL A 733 7.93 33.83 -2.23
N VAL A 734 7.67 34.58 -3.29
CA VAL A 734 7.78 34.15 -4.68
C VAL A 734 8.92 34.91 -5.33
N ARG A 735 9.94 34.19 -5.77
CA ARG A 735 11.05 34.71 -6.57
C ARG A 735 10.83 34.30 -8.02
N ALA A 736 10.78 35.29 -8.90
CA ALA A 736 10.46 35.11 -10.32
C ALA A 736 11.18 36.18 -11.15
N THR A 737 11.35 35.94 -12.45
CA THR A 737 11.94 36.94 -13.36
C THR A 737 11.12 38.24 -13.35
N PRO A 738 11.73 39.41 -13.05
CA PRO A 738 10.99 40.68 -12.99
C PRO A 738 10.24 40.99 -14.30
N GLY A 739 8.98 41.38 -14.19
CA GLY A 739 8.12 41.78 -15.31
C GLY A 739 7.21 40.68 -15.89
N GLU A 740 7.53 39.40 -15.63
CA GLU A 740 6.72 38.25 -16.02
C GLU A 740 5.42 38.14 -15.20
N GLU A 741 4.37 37.56 -15.79
CA GLU A 741 3.11 37.30 -15.06
C GLU A 741 3.20 35.96 -14.32
N VAL A 742 2.93 35.99 -13.01
CA VAL A 742 2.88 34.81 -12.16
C VAL A 742 1.45 34.57 -11.71
N ALA A 743 1.00 33.32 -11.81
CA ALA A 743 -0.28 32.86 -11.30
C ALA A 743 -0.07 31.98 -10.05
N LEU A 744 -0.64 32.41 -8.92
CA LEU A 744 -0.76 31.60 -7.70
C LEU A 744 -2.08 30.87 -7.70
N THR A 745 -2.06 29.55 -7.49
CA THR A 745 -3.27 28.71 -7.42
C THR A 745 -3.23 27.80 -6.19
N TRP A 746 -4.39 27.30 -5.78
CA TRP A 746 -4.54 26.46 -4.59
C TRP A 746 -5.58 25.35 -4.83
N PRO A 747 -5.22 24.29 -5.58
CA PRO A 747 -6.16 23.36 -6.17
C PRO A 747 -7.00 22.57 -5.14
N ASN A 748 -6.45 22.33 -3.96
CA ASN A 748 -7.08 21.56 -2.91
C ASN A 748 -7.72 22.42 -1.80
N ALA A 749 -7.87 23.73 -1.96
CA ALA A 749 -8.46 24.57 -0.91
C ALA A 749 -9.90 24.15 -0.53
N ARG A 750 -10.65 23.56 -1.46
CA ARG A 750 -12.02 23.07 -1.22
C ARG A 750 -12.07 21.80 -0.37
N THR A 751 -10.97 21.05 -0.24
CA THR A 751 -10.92 19.85 0.59
C THR A 751 -10.68 20.16 2.06
N ILE A 752 -10.26 21.40 2.36
CA ILE A 752 -10.13 21.91 3.73
C ILE A 752 -11.55 22.19 4.22
N GLY A 753 -11.95 21.50 5.29
CA GLY A 753 -13.34 21.49 5.77
C GLY A 753 -13.96 22.88 5.90
N LYS A 754 -15.30 22.96 5.79
CA LYS A 754 -16.05 24.24 5.83
C LYS A 754 -15.91 25.02 7.14
N ASP A 755 -15.23 24.45 8.13
CA ASP A 755 -14.98 25.03 9.45
C ASP A 755 -13.83 26.06 9.46
N TYR A 756 -13.15 26.29 8.33
CA TYR A 756 -12.03 27.24 8.23
C TYR A 756 -12.37 28.44 7.33
N ASN A 757 -11.81 29.61 7.65
CA ASN A 757 -11.76 30.79 6.79
C ASN A 757 -10.31 30.97 6.34
N ILE A 758 -10.06 30.97 5.03
CA ILE A 758 -8.71 30.97 4.45
C ILE A 758 -8.58 32.19 3.54
N ARG A 759 -7.60 33.05 3.81
CA ARG A 759 -7.36 34.30 3.08
C ARG A 759 -5.88 34.40 2.68
N LEU A 760 -5.61 34.63 1.41
CA LEU A 760 -4.29 35.05 0.90
C LEU A 760 -4.20 36.58 0.97
N ILE A 761 -3.09 37.11 1.46
CA ILE A 761 -2.79 38.53 1.56
C ILE A 761 -1.55 38.78 0.71
N ASP A 762 -1.71 39.54 -0.36
CA ASP A 762 -0.62 40.07 -1.18
C ASP A 762 0.00 41.26 -0.43
N GLN A 763 1.26 41.13 0.01
CA GLN A 763 1.87 42.14 0.87
C GLN A 763 2.39 43.35 0.10
N GLN A 764 2.51 43.26 -1.23
CA GLN A 764 2.90 44.39 -2.10
C GLN A 764 1.73 45.38 -2.22
N THR A 765 0.52 44.85 -2.37
CA THR A 765 -0.70 45.63 -2.65
C THR A 765 -1.61 45.77 -1.43
N GLY A 766 -1.41 44.95 -0.39
CA GLY A 766 -2.30 44.83 0.77
C GLY A 766 -3.63 44.13 0.47
N ARG A 767 -3.79 43.54 -0.72
CA ARG A 767 -5.05 42.94 -1.16
C ARG A 767 -5.27 41.57 -0.49
N ALA A 768 -6.41 41.41 0.17
CA ALA A 768 -6.86 40.12 0.73
C ALA A 768 -7.80 39.37 -0.22
N ILE A 769 -7.56 38.08 -0.42
CA ILE A 769 -8.25 37.20 -1.38
C ILE A 769 -8.77 35.97 -0.64
N SER A 770 -10.07 35.70 -0.75
CA SER A 770 -10.67 34.49 -0.14
C SER A 770 -10.40 33.26 -1.00
N MET A 771 -9.50 32.40 -0.52
CA MET A 771 -9.05 31.20 -1.26
C MET A 771 -10.14 30.13 -1.41
N GLY A 772 -11.19 30.16 -0.59
CA GLY A 772 -12.35 29.27 -0.74
C GLY A 772 -13.27 29.64 -1.92
N ASN A 773 -13.26 30.90 -2.35
CA ASN A 773 -14.19 31.43 -3.37
C ASN A 773 -13.48 31.76 -4.69
N VAL A 774 -12.23 32.19 -4.62
CA VAL A 774 -11.39 32.51 -5.77
C VAL A 774 -10.33 31.41 -5.88
N ALA A 775 -10.07 30.89 -7.07
CA ALA A 775 -9.16 29.75 -7.28
C ALA A 775 -7.71 30.16 -7.62
N GLU A 776 -7.50 31.43 -7.99
CA GLU A 776 -6.17 31.95 -8.35
C GLU A 776 -5.98 33.44 -8.00
N HIS A 777 -4.72 33.87 -7.96
CA HIS A 777 -4.30 35.26 -7.94
C HIS A 777 -3.19 35.47 -8.98
N ARG A 778 -3.31 36.50 -9.82
CA ARG A 778 -2.30 36.87 -10.83
C ARG A 778 -1.66 38.19 -10.50
N PHE A 779 -0.33 38.26 -10.63
CA PHE A 779 0.44 39.48 -10.45
C PHE A 779 1.64 39.52 -11.41
N ARG A 780 2.21 40.70 -11.62
CA ARG A 780 3.47 40.86 -12.34
C ARG A 780 4.63 40.84 -11.35
N ALA A 781 5.59 39.95 -11.57
CA ALA A 781 6.71 39.75 -10.65
C ALA A 781 7.59 41.01 -10.54
N SER A 782 7.94 41.38 -9.31
CA SER A 782 8.91 42.45 -9.03
C SER A 782 10.34 41.92 -8.88
N GLY A 783 10.50 40.59 -8.88
CA GLY A 783 11.74 39.86 -8.58
C GLY A 783 11.64 39.09 -7.27
N THR A 784 11.01 39.66 -6.25
CA THR A 784 10.77 39.01 -4.95
C THR A 784 9.49 39.56 -4.34
N ASP A 785 8.43 38.75 -4.35
CA ASP A 785 7.08 39.12 -3.95
C ASP A 785 6.62 38.28 -2.74
N TRP A 786 6.35 38.95 -1.63
CA TRP A 786 5.88 38.40 -0.35
C TRP A 786 4.37 38.29 -0.22
N PHE A 787 3.91 37.19 0.36
CA PHE A 787 2.51 36.88 0.59
C PHE A 787 2.32 36.30 2.00
N LYS A 788 1.09 36.38 2.51
CA LYS A 788 0.67 35.73 3.76
C LYS A 788 -0.64 34.98 3.59
N VAL A 789 -0.73 33.74 4.06
CA VAL A 789 -2.01 33.04 4.22
C VAL A 789 -2.45 33.11 5.68
N SER A 790 -3.62 33.70 5.93
CA SER A 790 -4.28 33.70 7.25
C SER A 790 -5.41 32.67 7.25
N ILE A 791 -5.42 31.80 8.27
CA ILE A 791 -6.42 30.75 8.46
C ILE A 791 -7.02 30.88 9.85
N ASP A 792 -8.34 31.00 9.94
CA ASP A 792 -9.09 31.09 11.20
C ASP A 792 -10.14 29.98 11.28
N ARG A 793 -10.35 29.40 12.47
CA ARG A 793 -11.54 28.57 12.71
C ARG A 793 -12.79 29.44 12.67
N ARG A 794 -13.79 29.05 11.88
CA ARG A 794 -15.10 29.71 11.87
C ARG A 794 -15.75 29.54 13.24
N SER A 795 -15.92 30.64 13.95
CA SER A 795 -16.75 30.68 15.15
C SER A 795 -18.21 30.40 14.75
N LYS A 796 -18.82 29.34 15.31
CA LYS A 796 -20.27 29.13 15.23
C LYS A 796 -20.98 30.21 16.06
N GLY A 797 -21.36 31.31 15.45
CA GLY A 797 -22.11 32.39 16.12
C GLY A 797 -23.05 33.10 15.17
N THR A 798 -24.32 32.70 15.17
CA THR A 798 -25.41 33.30 14.39
C THR A 798 -25.72 34.74 14.80
N ALA A 799 -25.79 35.66 13.84
CA ALA A 799 -26.33 37.01 14.05
C ALA A 799 -27.80 36.99 14.53
N VAL A 800 -28.10 37.69 15.64
CA VAL A 800 -29.47 37.84 16.18
C VAL A 800 -29.74 39.32 16.44
N ILE A 801 -30.87 39.84 15.95
CA ILE A 801 -31.44 41.12 16.39
C ILE A 801 -32.08 40.85 17.76
N THR A 802 -31.45 41.30 18.85
CA THR A 802 -31.82 40.89 20.22
C THR A 802 -32.97 41.71 20.79
N ALA A 803 -33.18 42.94 20.30
CA ALA A 803 -34.31 43.79 20.66
C ALA A 803 -34.63 44.78 19.53
N MET A 804 -35.90 45.16 19.38
CA MET A 804 -36.34 46.22 18.48
C MET A 804 -37.54 46.95 19.07
N ASN A 805 -37.41 48.27 19.24
CA ASN A 805 -38.43 49.16 19.81
C ASN A 805 -38.60 50.40 18.93
N VAL A 806 -39.84 50.89 18.83
CA VAL A 806 -40.21 52.06 18.03
C VAL A 806 -40.92 53.04 18.96
N SER A 807 -40.44 54.28 19.05
CA SER A 807 -40.96 55.30 19.98
C SER A 807 -40.99 56.69 19.33
N PRO A 808 -41.89 57.60 19.76
CA PRO A 808 -41.84 59.01 19.34
C PRO A 808 -40.49 59.64 19.68
N ALA A 809 -39.94 60.49 18.79
CA ALA A 809 -38.62 61.09 18.97
C ALA A 809 -38.57 62.29 19.95
N GLY A 810 -39.71 62.70 20.53
CA GLY A 810 -39.83 63.78 21.51
C GLY A 810 -41.13 64.58 21.41
N ARG A 811 -41.51 65.33 22.46
CA ARG A 811 -42.70 66.21 22.44
C ARG A 811 -42.47 67.36 21.45
N GLY A 812 -43.32 67.47 20.43
CA GLY A 812 -43.31 68.57 19.44
C GLY A 812 -42.50 68.32 18.17
N VAL A 813 -41.92 67.11 17.98
CA VAL A 813 -41.16 66.75 16.76
C VAL A 813 -41.93 65.70 15.96
N ASN A 814 -42.22 65.96 14.68
CA ASN A 814 -42.86 65.01 13.75
C ASN A 814 -41.86 63.96 13.25
N SER A 815 -41.32 63.15 14.16
CA SER A 815 -40.46 62.01 13.83
C SER A 815 -40.54 60.88 14.85
N VAL A 816 -40.14 59.70 14.42
CA VAL A 816 -40.15 58.46 15.19
C VAL A 816 -38.73 57.91 15.27
N ALA A 817 -38.28 57.55 16.47
CA ALA A 817 -37.03 56.85 16.70
C ALA A 817 -37.25 55.33 16.66
N ILE A 818 -36.41 54.64 15.89
CA ILE A 818 -36.37 53.18 15.76
C ILE A 818 -35.06 52.72 16.38
N ASN A 819 -35.15 51.99 17.50
CA ASN A 819 -34.02 51.45 18.24
C ASN A 819 -33.94 49.94 18.02
N TYR A 820 -32.79 49.42 17.58
CA TYR A 820 -32.57 47.99 17.41
C TYR A 820 -31.20 47.56 17.96
N SER A 821 -31.14 46.40 18.62
CA SER A 821 -29.92 45.87 19.22
C SER A 821 -29.36 44.71 18.42
N LEU A 822 -28.06 44.74 18.13
CA LEU A 822 -27.36 43.69 17.38
C LEU A 822 -26.43 42.88 18.27
N SER A 823 -26.38 41.56 18.07
CA SER A 823 -25.46 40.65 18.78
C SER A 823 -24.00 40.75 18.30
N ALA A 824 -23.77 41.28 17.10
CA ALA A 824 -22.47 41.52 16.46
C ALA A 824 -22.55 42.70 15.47
N ASP A 825 -21.42 43.22 15.01
CA ASP A 825 -21.35 44.24 13.96
C ASP A 825 -21.95 43.70 12.65
N ALA A 826 -22.78 44.50 11.98
CA ALA A 826 -23.48 44.07 10.77
C ALA A 826 -23.87 45.26 9.88
N ASN A 827 -24.07 45.01 8.59
CA ASN A 827 -24.74 45.96 7.70
C ASN A 827 -26.25 45.87 7.91
N ALA A 828 -26.85 46.93 8.43
CA ALA A 828 -28.26 47.01 8.74
C ALA A 828 -29.01 47.81 7.68
N GLU A 829 -30.05 47.21 7.11
CA GLU A 829 -31.03 47.87 6.26
C GLU A 829 -32.31 48.10 7.04
N VAL A 830 -32.81 49.34 7.07
CA VAL A 830 -34.03 49.72 7.77
C VAL A 830 -35.04 50.31 6.81
N ARG A 831 -36.20 49.66 6.70
CA ARG A 831 -37.28 50.03 5.77
C ARG A 831 -38.57 50.29 6.54
N ILE A 832 -39.35 51.24 6.03
CA ILE A 832 -40.76 51.40 6.38
C ILE A 832 -41.58 50.80 5.25
N THR A 833 -42.45 49.86 5.56
CA THR A 833 -43.37 49.25 4.60
C THR A 833 -44.82 49.51 5.02
N SER A 834 -45.75 49.40 4.08
CA SER A 834 -47.17 49.24 4.42
C SER A 834 -47.41 47.86 5.05
N THR A 835 -48.61 47.65 5.60
CA THR A 835 -49.02 46.37 6.19
C THR A 835 -49.01 45.19 5.21
N ASN A 836 -49.06 45.45 3.90
CA ASN A 836 -48.92 44.45 2.84
C ASN A 836 -47.47 44.30 2.30
N GLY A 837 -46.47 44.88 2.96
CA GLY A 837 -45.04 44.69 2.65
C GLY A 837 -44.47 45.59 1.54
N LYS A 838 -45.26 46.48 0.94
CA LYS A 838 -44.74 47.46 -0.05
C LYS A 838 -43.88 48.51 0.64
N ALA A 839 -42.66 48.73 0.16
CA ALA A 839 -41.76 49.75 0.70
C ALA A 839 -42.33 51.17 0.50
N ILE A 840 -42.44 51.91 1.60
CA ILE A 840 -42.90 53.30 1.68
C ILE A 840 -41.71 54.26 1.79
N ALA A 841 -40.73 53.88 2.62
CA ALA A 841 -39.46 54.59 2.74
C ALA A 841 -38.35 53.59 3.07
N THR A 842 -37.12 53.88 2.63
CA THR A 842 -35.93 53.17 3.09
C THR A 842 -35.11 54.18 3.88
N LEU A 843 -35.01 53.98 5.19
CA LEU A 843 -34.31 54.87 6.10
C LEU A 843 -32.81 54.61 6.06
N ASP A 844 -32.44 53.34 5.89
CA ASP A 844 -31.06 52.91 5.73
C ASP A 844 -30.96 51.82 4.68
N ARG A 845 -29.93 51.87 3.82
CA ARG A 845 -29.68 50.93 2.71
C ARG A 845 -28.43 50.09 2.97
N GLY A 846 -28.34 49.51 4.17
CA GLY A 846 -27.23 48.61 4.53
C GLY A 846 -26.04 49.31 5.16
N ARG A 847 -26.24 50.38 5.93
CA ARG A 847 -25.18 51.03 6.70
C ARG A 847 -24.56 50.07 7.72
N SER A 848 -23.25 50.23 7.92
CA SER A 848 -22.52 49.57 8.99
C SER A 848 -23.07 50.01 10.36
N ALA A 849 -23.66 49.06 11.07
CA ALA A 849 -24.19 49.19 12.42
C ALA A 849 -23.31 48.38 13.39
N THR A 850 -23.07 48.92 14.58
CA THR A 850 -22.18 48.28 15.57
C THR A 850 -22.99 47.39 16.52
N ARG A 851 -22.32 46.41 17.13
CA ARG A 851 -22.87 45.57 18.19
C ARG A 851 -23.42 46.44 19.32
N GLY A 852 -24.60 46.10 19.83
CA GLY A 852 -25.33 46.92 20.79
C GLY A 852 -26.46 47.71 20.14
N VAL A 853 -26.91 48.77 20.82
CA VAL A 853 -28.10 49.54 20.43
C VAL A 853 -27.77 50.52 19.30
N ASN A 854 -28.55 50.47 18.22
CA ASN A 854 -28.50 51.38 17.09
C ASN A 854 -29.84 52.11 16.96
N THR A 855 -29.79 53.40 16.63
CA THR A 855 -30.97 54.26 16.51
C THR A 855 -31.04 54.91 15.14
N ILE A 856 -32.23 54.89 14.52
CA ILE A 856 -32.52 55.63 13.30
C ILE A 856 -33.85 56.37 13.43
N ASN A 857 -33.90 57.61 12.94
CA ASN A 857 -35.09 58.45 13.02
C ASN A 857 -35.81 58.51 11.66
N TRP A 858 -37.12 58.31 11.69
CA TRP A 858 -37.99 58.50 10.53
C TRP A 858 -38.81 59.79 10.69
N ASN A 859 -38.72 60.68 9.71
CA ASN A 859 -39.42 61.96 9.67
C ASN A 859 -40.89 61.87 9.16
N LEU A 860 -41.48 60.67 9.17
CA LEU A 860 -42.85 60.40 8.71
C LEU A 860 -43.10 60.77 7.24
N ARG A 861 -42.07 60.71 6.40
CA ARG A 861 -42.17 60.96 4.95
C ARG A 861 -41.83 59.71 4.14
N ASP A 862 -42.43 59.60 2.95
CA ASP A 862 -42.11 58.55 1.98
C ASP A 862 -40.78 58.83 1.26
N GLY A 863 -40.33 57.88 0.43
CA GLY A 863 -39.10 58.03 -0.37
C GLY A 863 -39.12 59.19 -1.38
N GLY A 864 -40.28 59.82 -1.62
CA GLY A 864 -40.45 61.01 -2.46
C GLY A 864 -40.55 62.32 -1.65
N GLY A 865 -40.33 62.28 -0.34
CA GLY A 865 -40.35 63.45 0.55
C GLY A 865 -41.75 63.93 0.95
N ARG A 866 -42.83 63.21 0.57
CA ARG A 866 -44.21 63.57 0.96
C ARG A 866 -44.51 63.00 2.34
N ALA A 867 -45.21 63.78 3.17
CA ALA A 867 -45.64 63.29 4.48
C ALA A 867 -46.64 62.14 4.30
N VAL A 868 -46.40 61.01 4.97
CA VAL A 868 -47.29 59.85 4.85
C VAL A 868 -48.65 60.14 5.49
N PRO A 869 -49.74 59.54 5.02
CA PRO A 869 -51.05 59.63 5.67
C PRO A 869 -51.04 58.99 7.06
N SER A 870 -51.96 59.44 7.93
CA SER A 870 -52.23 58.76 9.20
C SER A 870 -52.69 57.33 8.92
N GLY A 871 -52.13 56.35 9.63
CA GLY A 871 -52.36 54.93 9.36
C GLY A 871 -51.28 54.02 9.95
N ALA A 872 -51.46 52.71 9.79
CA ALA A 872 -50.52 51.69 10.27
C ALA A 872 -49.45 51.36 9.21
N TYR A 873 -48.20 51.27 9.65
CA TYR A 873 -47.02 50.90 8.87
C TYR A 873 -46.20 49.86 9.63
N MET A 874 -45.22 49.25 8.95
CA MET A 874 -44.27 48.31 9.55
C MET A 874 -42.85 48.84 9.39
N VAL A 875 -42.06 48.73 10.45
CA VAL A 875 -40.62 48.94 10.42
C VAL A 875 -39.95 47.58 10.27
N GLU A 876 -39.16 47.40 9.21
CA GLU A 876 -38.38 46.20 8.93
C GLU A 876 -36.89 46.53 9.09
N VAL A 877 -36.17 45.72 9.88
CA VAL A 877 -34.72 45.77 10.02
C VAL A 877 -34.14 44.45 9.54
N ILE A 878 -33.20 44.49 8.60
CA ILE A 878 -32.45 43.34 8.11
C ILE A 878 -30.97 43.60 8.42
N ALA A 879 -30.37 42.78 9.27
CA ALA A 879 -28.95 42.86 9.60
C ALA A 879 -28.20 41.72 8.89
N THR A 880 -27.14 42.05 8.16
CA THR A 880 -26.24 41.08 7.50
C THR A 880 -24.82 41.23 8.03
N THR A 881 -24.26 40.20 8.64
CA THR A 881 -22.86 40.24 9.10
C THR A 881 -21.88 40.13 7.93
N GLU A 882 -20.61 40.47 8.15
CA GLU A 882 -19.55 40.28 7.16
C GLU A 882 -19.43 38.81 6.69
N GLY A 883 -19.79 37.86 7.57
CA GLY A 883 -19.85 36.42 7.27
C GLY A 883 -21.05 35.99 6.40
N GLY A 884 -21.93 36.91 6.02
CA GLY A 884 -23.09 36.65 5.15
C GLY A 884 -24.35 36.14 5.87
N GLU A 885 -24.32 36.05 7.19
CA GLU A 885 -25.48 35.64 7.99
C GLU A 885 -26.51 36.77 8.05
N ARG A 886 -27.80 36.43 8.02
CA ARG A 886 -28.90 37.42 7.96
C ARG A 886 -29.92 37.23 9.07
N ALA A 887 -30.27 38.31 9.76
CA ALA A 887 -31.36 38.37 10.74
C ALA A 887 -32.40 39.43 10.32
N ARG A 888 -33.69 39.14 10.53
CA ARG A 888 -34.81 40.04 10.17
C ARG A 888 -35.73 40.26 11.37
N ALA A 889 -36.05 41.51 11.67
CA ALA A 889 -37.03 41.91 12.68
C ALA A 889 -38.05 42.89 12.10
N VAL A 890 -39.32 42.75 12.48
CA VAL A 890 -40.41 43.62 12.03
C VAL A 890 -41.24 44.10 13.23
N ARG A 891 -41.58 45.39 13.26
CA ARG A 891 -42.44 46.00 14.30
C ARG A 891 -43.48 46.94 13.69
N PRO A 892 -44.75 46.88 14.13
CA PRO A 892 -45.77 47.81 13.67
C PRO A 892 -45.57 49.20 14.26
N ILE A 893 -46.00 50.22 13.53
CA ILE A 893 -46.09 51.60 13.98
C ILE A 893 -47.37 52.25 13.46
N VAL A 894 -48.07 53.00 14.30
CA VAL A 894 -49.23 53.81 13.90
C VAL A 894 -48.80 55.27 13.82
N VAL A 895 -49.02 55.89 12.67
CA VAL A 895 -48.82 57.33 12.46
C VAL A 895 -50.15 58.04 12.68
N THR A 896 -50.20 58.94 13.65
CA THR A 896 -51.31 59.86 13.91
C THR A 896 -50.84 61.29 13.65
N ARG A 897 -51.68 62.13 13.04
CA ARG A 897 -51.43 63.57 12.90
C ARG A 897 -52.15 64.36 13.96
#